data_AF-A0A1Q6EBE5-F1
#
_entry.id   AF-A0A1Q6EBE5-F1
#
_cell.length_a   1.000
_cell.length_b   1.000
_cell.length_c   1.000
_cell.angle_alpha   90.00
_cell.angle_beta   90.00
_cell.angle_gamma   90.00
#
_symmetry.space_group_name_H-M   'P 1'
#
loop_
_entity.id
_entity.type
_entity.pdbx_description
1 polymer ?
#
loop_
_entity_poly.entity_id
_entity_poly.type
_entity_poly.pdbx_seq_one_letter_code
_entity_poly.pdbx_strand_id
1 'polypeptide(L)'
;MRHAILSALLLSFYASLTAENIESYNTISNDYADEIQDVPIIRKINGGTIITPILDATCPKEMSAPFAYACKIVEEYMPPCLPLKVSVSCGNIGAASGAISRVISNSKQNFGKWSSDYKLVPMSTIKGVIMAELAIDSRTTYLDSVPNVNFLTDSPDINITYNINRLNELYFSLDTIPGQKFDFVSLAIRDLLIGLGVSNGYSYYPQINGLLNPRREMSPFEHYINNRLGNFDNPTARLAMATQGELNLPLDANHTLKLYAPTTWKNGMSLNYFIPQDDCSFTKVLAFDFCKGIVTRSLNDNYSSYIFRDLLGWKHDFLVGISTPDYSAGGNTSLLMPFNGSLDISSTGAAYGLRTETSNCLSKSEIMSVSREYNPELEKYISSFKPFLTDGEDSESGVSISLLKKDGTWDLVQFIPVYVPGMPLVLNMSEWSLHYENEDYARTVDGYLRARMTTKYEKGYNQFEYNSKFFVVDYLPQKIKLNFNFIKSEEVQQLGNVTTAAQQNVRLYFSDTEGVDHIMIECLREGFRVPNRIQITNVKKGYYDTSITRNTTFTAISYNENGYTRGVPVTVEYQPASVTAALSFDLQNDAIMVKAGDEAVDNCNYSIAPLSAAGQQAGRNGMANGAIDISTLADGLYVLTAIDEKSGLQGTFKFRK
;
A
#
# COMPACT_ATOMS: atom_id res chain seq x y z
N MET A 1 9.19 11.29 -56.72
CA MET A 1 10.25 11.06 -55.70
C MET A 1 10.40 12.18 -54.66
N ARG A 2 10.08 13.46 -54.95
CA ARG A 2 10.12 14.55 -53.95
C ARG A 2 8.91 14.61 -52.98
N HIS A 3 7.81 13.93 -53.26
CA HIS A 3 6.65 13.86 -52.35
C HIS A 3 6.70 12.72 -51.32
N ALA A 4 7.58 11.73 -51.48
CA ALA A 4 7.72 10.64 -50.51
C ALA A 4 8.67 11.00 -49.34
N ILE A 5 9.57 11.98 -49.56
CA ILE A 5 10.56 12.42 -48.56
C ILE A 5 9.94 13.45 -47.60
N LEU A 6 8.94 14.23 -48.04
CA LEU A 6 8.26 15.19 -47.15
C LEU A 6 7.33 14.49 -46.13
N SER A 7 6.71 13.37 -46.51
CA SER A 7 5.84 12.60 -45.60
C SER A 7 6.65 11.85 -44.53
N ALA A 8 7.89 11.46 -44.81
CA ALA A 8 8.80 10.86 -43.83
C ALA A 8 9.41 11.90 -42.87
N LEU A 9 9.52 13.17 -43.30
CA LEU A 9 9.99 14.29 -42.46
C LEU A 9 8.88 14.95 -41.63
N LEU A 10 7.60 14.77 -41.99
CA LEU A 10 6.45 15.19 -41.17
C LEU A 10 6.02 14.14 -40.13
N LEU A 11 6.51 12.89 -40.24
CA LEU A 11 6.35 11.85 -39.22
C LEU A 11 7.43 11.87 -38.13
N SER A 12 8.42 12.77 -38.21
CA SER A 12 9.52 12.90 -37.24
C SER A 12 9.36 14.09 -36.27
N PHE A 13 8.17 14.70 -36.19
CA PHE A 13 7.82 15.71 -35.19
C PHE A 13 6.76 15.26 -34.18
N TYR A 14 6.52 13.95 -34.06
CA TYR A 14 6.03 13.42 -32.80
C TYR A 14 7.23 13.35 -31.87
N ALA A 15 7.38 14.34 -30.98
CA ALA A 15 8.16 14.12 -29.77
C ALA A 15 7.54 12.89 -29.12
N SER A 16 8.17 11.73 -29.28
CA SER A 16 7.80 10.55 -28.50
C SER A 16 7.94 11.00 -27.05
N LEU A 17 6.82 11.05 -26.32
CA LEU A 17 6.83 11.12 -24.87
C LEU A 17 7.55 9.87 -24.38
N THR A 18 8.87 9.94 -24.27
CA THR A 18 9.70 8.86 -23.78
C THR A 18 9.37 8.69 -22.30
N ALA A 19 8.79 7.55 -21.96
CA ALA A 19 8.69 7.14 -20.57
C ALA A 19 10.12 6.96 -20.06
N GLU A 20 10.47 7.71 -19.02
CA GLU A 20 11.73 7.57 -18.32
C GLU A 20 11.43 7.46 -16.82
N ASN A 21 12.28 6.73 -16.12
CA ASN A 21 12.04 6.34 -14.74
C ASN A 21 13.08 6.98 -13.83
N ILE A 22 12.63 7.48 -12.68
CA ILE A 22 13.51 7.87 -11.60
C ILE A 22 13.65 6.67 -10.68
N GLU A 23 14.82 6.04 -10.69
CA GLU A 23 15.13 4.87 -9.86
C GLU A 23 15.95 5.29 -8.64
N SER A 24 15.54 4.83 -7.47
CA SER A 24 16.19 5.07 -6.18
C SER A 24 16.29 3.78 -5.39
N TYR A 25 17.38 3.63 -4.64
CA TYR A 25 17.62 2.49 -3.75
C TYR A 25 17.59 2.97 -2.32
N ASN A 26 16.63 2.46 -1.54
CA ASN A 26 16.53 2.85 -0.14
C ASN A 26 17.53 2.06 0.71
N THR A 27 18.54 2.76 1.18
CA THR A 27 19.54 2.27 2.12
C THR A 27 19.18 2.69 3.54
N ILE A 28 19.46 1.80 4.50
CA ILE A 28 19.12 1.96 5.92
C ILE A 28 20.34 1.61 6.77
N SER A 29 20.39 2.13 7.99
CA SER A 29 21.42 1.74 8.95
C SER A 29 21.08 0.39 9.62
N ASN A 30 22.11 -0.38 9.97
CA ASN A 30 21.98 -1.59 10.78
C ASN A 30 22.02 -1.30 12.28
N ASP A 31 22.14 -0.03 12.67
CA ASP A 31 22.08 0.42 14.06
C ASP A 31 20.70 0.13 14.68
N TYR A 32 20.58 0.43 15.97
CA TYR A 32 19.35 0.29 16.73
C TYR A 32 19.09 1.56 17.54
N ALA A 33 17.85 2.05 17.46
CA ALA A 33 17.35 3.12 18.31
C ALA A 33 15.89 2.81 18.70
N ASP A 34 15.55 3.05 19.97
CA ASP A 34 14.21 2.78 20.52
C ASP A 34 13.41 4.09 20.52
N GLU A 35 12.99 4.52 19.33
CA GLU A 35 12.29 5.79 19.11
C GLU A 35 10.93 5.54 18.49
N ILE A 36 9.87 6.02 19.14
CA ILE A 36 8.49 5.81 18.71
C ILE A 36 7.79 7.15 18.48
N GLN A 37 7.43 7.40 17.23
CA GLN A 37 6.59 8.49 16.77
C GLN A 37 5.47 7.94 15.90
N ASP A 38 4.35 7.57 16.54
CA ASP A 38 3.14 7.11 15.85
C ASP A 38 2.26 8.28 15.37
N VAL A 39 1.25 7.98 14.56
CA VAL A 39 0.26 8.96 14.09
C VAL A 39 -0.51 9.55 15.29
N PRO A 40 -0.57 10.88 15.46
CA PRO A 40 -1.38 11.48 16.52
C PRO A 40 -2.88 11.40 16.20
N ILE A 41 -3.71 11.22 17.23
CA ILE A 41 -5.18 11.15 17.11
C ILE A 41 -5.74 12.41 16.44
N ILE A 42 -5.33 13.58 16.94
CA ILE A 42 -5.69 14.88 16.37
C ILE A 42 -4.57 15.32 15.42
N ARG A 43 -4.90 15.48 14.14
CA ARG A 43 -3.93 15.83 13.09
C ARG A 43 -4.59 16.48 11.89
N LYS A 44 -3.76 17.10 11.05
CA LYS A 44 -4.20 17.73 9.81
C LYS A 44 -4.54 16.69 8.74
N ILE A 45 -5.53 17.02 7.91
CA ILE A 45 -5.87 16.30 6.69
C ILE A 45 -5.78 17.30 5.54
N ASN A 46 -4.79 17.11 4.67
CA ASN A 46 -4.41 18.10 3.67
C ASN A 46 -5.03 17.88 2.29
N GLY A 47 -5.79 16.80 2.10
CA GLY A 47 -6.38 16.51 0.80
C GLY A 47 -7.34 15.33 0.80
N GLY A 48 -7.74 14.94 -0.41
CA GLY A 48 -8.62 13.80 -0.67
C GLY A 48 -8.04 12.84 -1.71
N THR A 49 -6.72 12.72 -1.71
CA THR A 49 -5.99 11.78 -2.57
C THR A 49 -6.20 10.35 -2.09
N ILE A 50 -6.27 9.42 -3.03
CA ILE A 50 -6.21 7.98 -2.78
C ILE A 50 -4.97 7.39 -3.47
N ILE A 51 -4.26 6.54 -2.73
CA ILE A 51 -3.15 5.72 -3.21
C ILE A 51 -3.63 4.28 -3.21
N THR A 52 -3.85 3.71 -4.39
CA THR A 52 -4.28 2.32 -4.58
C THR A 52 -3.05 1.40 -4.63
N PRO A 53 -2.81 0.57 -3.58
CA PRO A 53 -1.72 -0.40 -3.61
C PRO A 53 -2.10 -1.61 -4.46
N ILE A 54 -1.14 -2.09 -5.27
CA ILE A 54 -1.27 -3.28 -6.12
C ILE A 54 -0.14 -4.23 -5.72
N LEU A 55 -0.41 -5.11 -4.75
CA LEU A 55 0.55 -6.10 -4.29
C LEU A 55 0.48 -7.34 -5.20
N ASP A 56 1.61 -7.78 -5.71
CA ASP A 56 1.69 -9.04 -6.46
C ASP A 56 1.81 -10.27 -5.53
N ALA A 57 1.82 -11.46 -6.14
CA ALA A 57 1.87 -12.74 -5.42
C ALA A 57 3.19 -13.01 -4.68
N THR A 58 4.24 -12.22 -4.91
CA THR A 58 5.52 -12.37 -4.22
C THR A 58 5.51 -11.75 -2.82
N CYS A 59 4.57 -10.83 -2.56
CA CYS A 59 4.43 -10.18 -1.28
C CYS A 59 3.83 -11.13 -0.23
N PRO A 60 4.40 -11.20 1.00
CA PRO A 60 3.81 -11.99 2.07
C PRO A 60 2.47 -11.39 2.49
N LYS A 61 1.50 -12.25 2.89
CA LYS A 61 0.13 -11.83 3.22
C LYS A 61 0.07 -10.76 4.32
N GLU A 62 0.99 -10.83 5.28
CA GLU A 62 1.13 -9.88 6.38
C GLU A 62 1.53 -8.46 5.94
N MET A 63 2.06 -8.28 4.72
CA MET A 63 2.46 -6.97 4.20
C MET A 63 1.26 -6.08 3.82
N SER A 64 0.13 -6.68 3.45
CA SER A 64 -0.98 -5.96 2.80
C SER A 64 -1.60 -4.87 3.69
N ALA A 65 -1.95 -5.20 4.93
CA ALA A 65 -2.60 -4.24 5.83
C ALA A 65 -1.65 -3.10 6.28
N PRO A 66 -0.39 -3.38 6.71
CA PRO A 66 0.60 -2.34 6.97
C PRO A 66 0.90 -1.41 5.80
N PHE A 67 0.98 -1.95 4.58
CA PHE A 67 1.23 -1.11 3.40
C PHE A 67 0.03 -0.19 3.11
N ALA A 68 -1.19 -0.72 3.16
CA ALA A 68 -2.40 0.08 3.01
C ALA A 68 -2.53 1.15 4.10
N TYR A 69 -2.10 0.85 5.33
CA TYR A 69 -2.04 1.81 6.42
C TYR A 69 -1.04 2.94 6.14
N ALA A 70 0.16 2.60 5.64
CA ALA A 70 1.15 3.58 5.20
C ALA A 70 0.63 4.48 4.06
N CYS A 71 -0.09 3.92 3.08
CA CYS A 71 -0.75 4.69 2.02
C CYS A 71 -1.67 5.77 2.62
N LYS A 72 -2.54 5.42 3.57
CA LYS A 72 -3.48 6.37 4.20
C LYS A 72 -2.77 7.50 4.94
N ILE A 73 -1.66 7.22 5.62
CA ILE A 73 -0.85 8.27 6.28
C ILE A 73 -0.35 9.28 5.24
N VAL A 74 0.17 8.78 4.12
CA VAL A 74 0.68 9.65 3.05
C VAL A 74 -0.48 10.39 2.36
N GLU A 75 -1.62 9.74 2.12
CA GLU A 75 -2.82 10.35 1.55
C GLU A 75 -3.38 11.52 2.38
N GLU A 76 -3.32 11.42 3.71
CA GLU A 76 -3.74 12.49 4.63
C GLU A 76 -2.74 13.66 4.63
N TYR A 77 -1.45 13.38 4.37
CA TYR A 77 -0.40 14.40 4.29
C TYR A 77 -0.42 15.18 2.96
N MET A 78 -0.74 14.51 1.86
CA MET A 78 -0.68 15.06 0.50
C MET A 78 -1.78 16.11 0.23
N PRO A 79 -1.49 17.14 -0.58
CA PRO A 79 -2.52 17.95 -1.24
C PRO A 79 -3.44 17.09 -2.12
N PRO A 80 -4.63 17.59 -2.51
CA PRO A 80 -5.48 16.90 -3.46
C PRO A 80 -4.76 16.58 -4.77
N CYS A 81 -4.89 15.33 -5.21
CA CYS A 81 -4.28 14.78 -6.42
C CYS A 81 -5.25 13.74 -7.01
N LEU A 82 -5.18 13.53 -8.32
CA LEU A 82 -5.85 12.37 -8.93
C LEU A 82 -5.32 11.06 -8.32
N PRO A 83 -6.10 9.96 -8.34
CA PRO A 83 -5.71 8.70 -7.72
C PRO A 83 -4.34 8.20 -8.20
N LEU A 84 -3.50 7.78 -7.26
CA LEU A 84 -2.20 7.18 -7.54
C LEU A 84 -2.26 5.67 -7.44
N LYS A 85 -1.57 4.96 -8.32
CA LYS A 85 -1.42 3.50 -8.29
C LYS A 85 0.02 3.14 -7.92
N VAL A 86 0.19 2.30 -6.91
CA VAL A 86 1.52 1.87 -6.45
C VAL A 86 1.64 0.36 -6.57
N SER A 87 2.50 -0.10 -7.47
CA SER A 87 2.81 -1.51 -7.61
C SER A 87 3.84 -1.92 -6.56
N VAL A 88 3.60 -3.05 -5.88
CA VAL A 88 4.44 -3.54 -4.80
C VAL A 88 4.79 -5.01 -5.03
N SER A 89 6.08 -5.30 -5.00
CA SER A 89 6.62 -6.64 -5.18
C SER A 89 7.77 -6.93 -4.20
N CYS A 90 8.08 -8.21 -4.02
CA CYS A 90 9.25 -8.69 -3.31
C CYS A 90 10.18 -9.43 -4.28
N GLY A 91 11.42 -8.98 -4.40
CA GLY A 91 12.35 -9.55 -5.37
C GLY A 91 13.81 -9.26 -5.05
N ASN A 92 14.69 -9.77 -5.90
CA ASN A 92 16.10 -9.41 -5.84
C ASN A 92 16.30 -8.04 -6.49
N ILE A 93 16.86 -7.08 -5.75
CA ILE A 93 17.00 -5.68 -6.19
C ILE A 93 18.40 -5.31 -6.70
N GLY A 94 19.32 -6.27 -6.83
CA GLY A 94 20.63 -6.02 -7.46
C GLY A 94 21.63 -5.24 -6.58
N ALA A 95 22.78 -4.88 -7.18
CA ALA A 95 24.07 -4.60 -6.53
C ALA A 95 24.22 -3.31 -5.68
N ALA A 96 23.12 -2.72 -5.19
CA ALA A 96 23.21 -1.68 -4.16
C ALA A 96 23.42 -2.36 -2.79
N SER A 97 24.69 -2.54 -2.38
CA SER A 97 25.07 -3.13 -1.09
C SER A 97 24.23 -2.54 0.05
N GLY A 98 23.35 -3.35 0.64
CA GLY A 98 22.56 -2.98 1.83
C GLY A 98 21.21 -2.31 1.59
N ALA A 99 20.74 -2.17 0.34
CA ALA A 99 19.40 -1.63 0.07
C ALA A 99 18.29 -2.59 0.59
N ILE A 100 17.25 -2.02 1.21
CA ILE A 100 16.09 -2.79 1.69
C ILE A 100 14.92 -2.75 0.71
N SER A 101 14.84 -1.71 -0.11
CA SER A 101 13.85 -1.56 -1.16
C SER A 101 14.43 -0.77 -2.34
N ARG A 102 13.77 -0.93 -3.49
CA ARG A 102 14.02 -0.17 -4.71
C ARG A 102 12.72 0.51 -5.12
N VAL A 103 12.79 1.80 -5.38
CA VAL A 103 11.64 2.63 -5.72
C VAL A 103 11.85 3.22 -7.11
N ILE A 104 10.84 3.10 -7.96
CA ILE A 104 10.82 3.65 -9.31
C ILE A 104 9.61 4.57 -9.45
N SER A 105 9.85 5.85 -9.73
CA SER A 105 8.82 6.82 -10.09
C SER A 105 8.69 6.88 -11.60
N ASN A 106 7.50 6.54 -12.12
CA ASN A 106 7.22 6.65 -13.53
C ASN A 106 7.09 8.13 -13.90
N SER A 107 7.85 8.56 -14.91
CA SER A 107 7.98 9.97 -15.26
C SER A 107 7.88 10.19 -16.77
N LYS A 108 7.61 11.43 -17.16
CA LYS A 108 7.52 11.87 -18.55
C LYS A 108 8.51 12.98 -18.83
N GLN A 109 9.29 12.81 -19.89
CA GLN A 109 10.15 13.86 -20.39
C GLN A 109 9.35 14.88 -21.20
N ASN A 110 9.64 16.17 -20.99
CA ASN A 110 9.08 17.31 -21.70
C ASN A 110 7.54 17.29 -21.78
N PHE A 111 6.89 16.92 -20.69
CA PHE A 111 5.42 16.87 -20.61
C PHE A 111 4.84 18.22 -20.20
N GLY A 112 3.74 18.62 -20.83
CA GLY A 112 3.08 19.90 -20.57
C GLY A 112 3.51 21.03 -21.49
N LYS A 113 3.07 22.24 -21.16
CA LYS A 113 3.54 23.46 -21.81
C LYS A 113 5.02 23.72 -21.46
N TRP A 114 5.80 24.10 -22.47
CA TRP A 114 7.28 24.17 -22.45
C TRP A 114 7.90 25.32 -21.61
N SER A 115 7.30 25.67 -20.46
CA SER A 115 7.74 26.75 -19.56
C SER A 115 8.36 26.27 -18.24
N SER A 116 8.51 24.96 -18.01
CA SER A 116 9.08 24.44 -16.75
C SER A 116 10.61 24.44 -16.75
N ASP A 117 11.20 24.85 -15.61
CA ASP A 117 12.66 24.86 -15.39
C ASP A 117 13.27 23.45 -15.33
N TYR A 118 12.43 22.42 -15.28
CA TYR A 118 12.77 21.00 -15.25
C TYR A 118 12.05 20.27 -16.39
N LYS A 119 12.62 19.16 -16.85
CA LYS A 119 12.11 18.43 -18.03
C LYS A 119 11.66 17.02 -17.75
N LEU A 120 11.98 16.45 -16.59
CA LEU A 120 11.48 15.12 -16.22
C LEU A 120 10.43 15.25 -15.12
N VAL A 121 9.17 14.95 -15.43
CA VAL A 121 8.06 15.17 -14.51
C VAL A 121 7.48 13.82 -14.04
N PRO A 122 7.51 13.50 -12.73
CA PRO A 122 6.83 12.33 -12.19
C PRO A 122 5.32 12.35 -12.44
N MET A 123 4.72 11.17 -12.63
CA MET A 123 3.25 11.06 -12.78
C MET A 123 2.48 11.59 -11.57
N SER A 124 3.03 11.49 -10.37
CA SER A 124 2.49 12.10 -9.15
C SER A 124 2.36 13.62 -9.29
N THR A 125 3.39 14.29 -9.78
CA THR A 125 3.38 15.74 -10.07
C THR A 125 2.39 16.08 -11.18
N ILE A 126 2.34 15.27 -12.25
CA ILE A 126 1.37 15.48 -13.34
C ILE A 126 -0.07 15.44 -12.81
N LYS A 127 -0.42 14.40 -12.06
CA LYS A 127 -1.75 14.22 -11.47
C LYS A 127 -2.10 15.25 -10.41
N GLY A 128 -1.13 15.68 -9.59
CA GLY A 128 -1.31 16.72 -8.59
C GLY A 128 -1.57 18.08 -9.22
N VAL A 129 -0.80 18.45 -10.24
CA VAL A 129 -0.98 19.69 -10.98
C VAL A 129 -2.30 19.69 -11.74
N ILE A 130 -2.68 18.60 -12.43
CA ILE A 130 -4.00 18.50 -13.07
C ILE A 130 -5.13 18.75 -12.06
N MET A 131 -5.04 18.16 -10.87
CA MET A 131 -6.05 18.39 -9.83
C MET A 131 -6.11 19.86 -9.38
N ALA A 132 -4.96 20.52 -9.26
CA ALA A 132 -4.90 21.94 -8.94
C ALA A 132 -5.47 22.81 -10.08
N GLU A 133 -5.20 22.45 -11.33
CA GLU A 133 -5.78 23.11 -12.51
C GLU A 133 -7.31 22.99 -12.53
N LEU A 134 -7.86 21.82 -12.21
CA LEU A 134 -9.30 21.61 -12.10
C LEU A 134 -9.96 22.43 -11.01
N ALA A 135 -9.26 22.64 -9.89
CA ALA A 135 -9.77 23.45 -8.80
C ALA A 135 -9.94 24.92 -9.19
N ILE A 136 -9.21 25.39 -10.22
CA ILE A 136 -9.26 26.77 -10.71
C ILE A 136 -9.91 26.90 -12.10
N ASP A 137 -10.51 25.82 -12.61
CA ASP A 137 -11.01 25.73 -14.00
C ASP A 137 -9.95 26.11 -15.07
N SER A 138 -8.66 25.80 -14.82
CA SER A 138 -7.52 25.96 -15.76
C SER A 138 -7.15 24.62 -16.39
N ARG A 139 -6.32 24.67 -17.45
CA ARG A 139 -5.82 23.49 -18.20
C ARG A 139 -4.42 23.68 -18.79
N THR A 140 -3.78 24.80 -18.47
CA THR A 140 -2.69 25.39 -19.23
C THR A 140 -1.37 24.62 -19.13
N THR A 141 -1.12 24.01 -17.98
CA THR A 141 0.12 23.39 -17.57
C THR A 141 0.20 21.99 -18.14
N TYR A 142 -0.72 21.10 -17.74
CA TYR A 142 -0.64 19.67 -18.01
C TYR A 142 -1.92 19.07 -18.57
N LEU A 143 -3.10 19.55 -18.17
CA LEU A 143 -4.37 18.90 -18.54
C LEU A 143 -4.59 18.81 -20.07
N ASP A 144 -4.35 19.89 -20.83
CA ASP A 144 -4.46 19.86 -22.30
C ASP A 144 -3.35 19.02 -22.98
N SER A 145 -2.34 18.58 -22.23
CA SER A 145 -1.28 17.68 -22.72
C SER A 145 -1.59 16.20 -22.49
N VAL A 146 -2.71 15.87 -21.84
CA VAL A 146 -3.13 14.48 -21.61
C VAL A 146 -3.75 13.90 -22.89
N PRO A 147 -3.24 12.78 -23.42
CA PRO A 147 -3.77 12.21 -24.65
C PRO A 147 -5.13 11.51 -24.46
N ASN A 148 -5.30 10.78 -23.37
CA ASN A 148 -6.50 10.00 -23.04
C ASN A 148 -6.51 9.57 -21.56
N VAL A 149 -7.60 8.92 -21.11
CA VAL A 149 -7.74 8.42 -19.74
C VAL A 149 -6.66 7.39 -19.40
N ASN A 150 -6.36 6.49 -20.34
CA ASN A 150 -5.36 5.42 -20.18
C ASN A 150 -3.98 5.93 -19.76
N PHE A 151 -3.57 7.12 -20.23
CA PHE A 151 -2.33 7.77 -19.78
C PHE A 151 -2.29 7.99 -18.27
N LEU A 152 -3.43 8.27 -17.64
CA LEU A 152 -3.57 8.49 -16.20
C LEU A 152 -3.84 7.18 -15.43
N THR A 153 -4.37 6.14 -16.08
CA THR A 153 -4.93 4.98 -15.39
C THR A 153 -4.23 3.65 -15.64
N ASP A 154 -3.59 3.41 -16.78
CA ASP A 154 -3.21 2.05 -17.18
C ASP A 154 -1.97 1.54 -16.45
N SER A 155 -1.00 2.43 -16.21
CA SER A 155 0.26 2.08 -15.57
C SER A 155 0.29 2.51 -14.10
N PRO A 156 0.97 1.76 -13.21
CA PRO A 156 1.32 2.26 -11.89
C PRO A 156 2.07 3.58 -11.98
N ASP A 157 1.88 4.49 -11.03
CA ASP A 157 2.64 5.74 -10.94
C ASP A 157 3.98 5.51 -10.23
N ILE A 158 4.02 4.57 -9.29
CA ILE A 158 5.19 4.19 -8.50
C ILE A 158 5.31 2.66 -8.51
N ASN A 159 6.54 2.15 -8.60
CA ASN A 159 6.84 0.73 -8.39
C ASN A 159 7.82 0.59 -7.22
N ILE A 160 7.47 -0.20 -6.21
CA ILE A 160 8.31 -0.49 -5.06
C ILE A 160 8.61 -1.99 -5.06
N THR A 161 9.90 -2.33 -5.05
CA THR A 161 10.36 -3.71 -4.88
C THR A 161 11.10 -3.84 -3.56
N TYR A 162 10.56 -4.58 -2.61
CA TYR A 162 11.24 -4.93 -1.36
C TYR A 162 12.23 -6.06 -1.57
N ASN A 163 13.37 -6.01 -0.88
CA ASN A 163 14.41 -7.03 -0.98
C ASN A 163 13.95 -8.33 -0.33
N ILE A 164 13.71 -9.36 -1.16
CA ILE A 164 13.20 -10.66 -0.70
C ILE A 164 14.12 -11.31 0.37
N ASN A 165 15.41 -11.04 0.32
CA ASN A 165 16.40 -11.62 1.23
C ASN A 165 16.42 -10.94 2.61
N ARG A 166 15.70 -9.83 2.78
CA ARG A 166 15.66 -9.04 4.03
C ARG A 166 14.26 -8.97 4.66
N LEU A 167 13.28 -9.70 4.12
CA LEU A 167 11.91 -9.66 4.64
C LEU A 167 11.81 -10.12 6.10
N ASN A 168 12.68 -11.03 6.53
CA ASN A 168 12.75 -11.48 7.91
C ASN A 168 13.18 -10.38 8.91
N GLU A 169 13.82 -9.31 8.42
CA GLU A 169 14.21 -8.14 9.20
C GLU A 169 13.06 -7.14 9.39
N LEU A 170 11.92 -7.33 8.72
CA LEU A 170 10.76 -6.44 8.75
C LEU A 170 9.74 -6.86 9.80
N TYR A 171 9.11 -5.86 10.41
CA TYR A 171 8.00 -6.00 11.34
C TYR A 171 6.69 -5.54 10.69
N PHE A 172 5.78 -6.47 10.43
CA PHE A 172 4.53 -6.25 9.66
C PHE A 172 3.29 -6.02 10.52
N SER A 173 3.42 -5.60 11.79
CA SER A 173 2.26 -5.31 12.63
C SER A 173 1.98 -3.81 12.68
N LEU A 174 0.72 -3.44 12.91
CA LEU A 174 0.32 -2.06 13.22
C LEU A 174 0.62 -1.69 14.68
N ASP A 175 1.04 -2.64 15.53
CA ASP A 175 1.66 -2.33 16.81
C ASP A 175 2.96 -1.52 16.59
N THR A 176 3.33 -0.66 17.53
CA THR A 176 4.48 0.25 17.45
C THR A 176 5.72 -0.30 18.15
N ILE A 177 5.76 -1.60 18.44
CA ILE A 177 6.88 -2.26 19.13
C ILE A 177 7.59 -3.25 18.18
N PRO A 178 8.44 -2.78 17.25
CA PRO A 178 9.13 -3.64 16.28
C PRO A 178 10.31 -4.42 16.89
N GLY A 179 10.84 -4.01 18.04
CA GLY A 179 12.03 -4.62 18.65
C GLY A 179 13.25 -4.52 17.72
N GLN A 180 13.98 -5.63 17.53
CA GLN A 180 15.20 -5.69 16.70
C GLN A 180 14.93 -5.78 15.18
N LYS A 181 13.78 -5.27 14.73
CA LYS A 181 13.34 -5.26 13.33
C LYS A 181 13.10 -3.83 12.85
N PHE A 182 13.03 -3.65 11.55
CA PHE A 182 12.59 -2.40 10.94
C PHE A 182 11.07 -2.36 10.93
N ASP A 183 10.50 -1.24 11.38
CA ASP A 183 9.08 -1.01 11.25
C ASP A 183 8.68 -0.89 9.77
N PHE A 184 7.88 -1.83 9.28
CA PHE A 184 7.53 -1.86 7.86
C PHE A 184 6.63 -0.69 7.45
N VAL A 185 5.74 -0.22 8.33
CA VAL A 185 4.90 0.95 8.04
C VAL A 185 5.77 2.18 7.81
N SER A 186 6.72 2.45 8.71
CA SER A 186 7.67 3.58 8.57
C SER A 186 8.49 3.48 7.28
N LEU A 187 8.97 2.28 6.94
CA LEU A 187 9.68 2.03 5.69
C LEU A 187 8.79 2.28 4.46
N ALA A 188 7.53 1.83 4.49
CA ALA A 188 6.59 2.02 3.39
C ALA A 188 6.24 3.51 3.17
N ILE A 189 6.04 4.29 4.25
CA ILE A 189 5.84 5.75 4.14
C ILE A 189 7.06 6.38 3.48
N ARG A 190 8.26 6.02 3.92
CA ARG A 190 9.52 6.50 3.35
C ARG A 190 9.63 6.18 1.86
N ASP A 191 9.34 4.96 1.45
CA ASP A 191 9.38 4.53 0.05
C ASP A 191 8.33 5.22 -0.81
N LEU A 192 7.13 5.46 -0.28
CA LEU A 192 6.09 6.25 -0.94
C LEU A 192 6.55 7.69 -1.18
N LEU A 193 7.15 8.35 -0.18
CA LEU A 193 7.67 9.72 -0.33
C LEU A 193 8.81 9.81 -1.35
N ILE A 194 9.72 8.82 -1.38
CA ILE A 194 10.74 8.70 -2.43
C ILE A 194 10.06 8.57 -3.80
N GLY A 195 9.05 7.71 -3.89
CA GLY A 195 8.27 7.46 -5.11
C GLY A 195 7.51 8.68 -5.61
N LEU A 196 7.14 9.62 -4.73
CA LEU A 196 6.53 10.89 -5.12
C LEU A 196 7.49 11.87 -5.79
N GLY A 197 8.81 11.59 -5.78
CA GLY A 197 9.84 12.36 -6.49
C GLY A 197 11.01 12.83 -5.63
N VAL A 198 11.09 12.43 -4.36
CA VAL A 198 12.17 12.83 -3.44
C VAL A 198 13.40 11.93 -3.65
N SER A 199 14.09 12.12 -4.76
CA SER A 199 15.35 11.42 -5.06
C SER A 199 16.17 12.12 -6.12
N ASN A 200 17.49 11.91 -6.07
CA ASN A 200 18.45 12.51 -6.98
C ASN A 200 19.41 11.47 -7.58
N GLY A 201 19.86 11.73 -8.81
CA GLY A 201 20.83 10.93 -9.54
C GLY A 201 22.24 11.54 -9.63
N TYR A 202 22.60 12.48 -8.75
CA TYR A 202 23.98 12.99 -8.71
C TYR A 202 24.94 11.88 -8.31
N SER A 203 26.17 11.92 -8.84
CA SER A 203 27.17 10.90 -8.52
C SER A 203 28.58 11.47 -8.49
N TYR A 204 29.41 10.94 -7.60
CA TYR A 204 30.84 11.27 -7.59
C TYR A 204 31.56 10.51 -8.70
N TYR A 205 32.42 11.22 -9.45
CA TYR A 205 33.24 10.64 -10.50
C TYR A 205 34.73 10.84 -10.19
N PRO A 206 35.46 9.77 -9.81
CA PRO A 206 36.86 9.87 -9.38
C PRO A 206 37.80 10.52 -10.39
N GLN A 207 37.57 10.31 -11.69
CA GLN A 207 38.46 10.74 -12.77
C GLN A 207 38.53 12.26 -12.91
N ILE A 208 37.44 12.97 -12.55
CA ILE A 208 37.41 14.44 -12.54
C ILE A 208 37.44 15.00 -11.12
N ASN A 209 37.55 14.12 -10.11
CA ASN A 209 37.40 14.44 -8.69
C ASN A 209 36.26 15.45 -8.42
N GLY A 210 35.06 15.11 -8.91
CA GLY A 210 33.96 16.05 -8.96
C GLY A 210 32.60 15.39 -9.03
N LEU A 211 31.57 16.20 -8.85
CA LEU A 211 30.17 15.78 -8.87
C LEU A 211 29.62 15.84 -10.30
N LEU A 212 29.10 14.71 -10.79
CA LEU A 212 28.38 14.64 -12.06
C LEU A 212 26.89 14.87 -11.86
N ASN A 213 26.30 15.61 -12.80
CA ASN A 213 24.86 15.74 -12.92
C ASN A 213 24.21 14.38 -13.25
N PRO A 214 22.91 14.21 -12.94
CA PRO A 214 22.14 13.08 -13.45
C PRO A 214 22.31 12.92 -14.96
N ARG A 215 22.42 11.68 -15.44
CA ARG A 215 22.57 11.37 -16.89
C ARG A 215 21.30 11.64 -17.70
N ARG A 216 20.17 11.75 -17.01
CA ARG A 216 18.85 12.06 -17.54
C ARG A 216 18.50 13.52 -17.28
N GLU A 217 17.41 13.97 -17.88
CA GLU A 217 16.84 15.27 -17.57
C GLU A 217 16.50 15.38 -16.07
N MET A 218 16.69 16.57 -15.50
CA MET A 218 16.47 16.80 -14.08
C MET A 218 14.98 16.80 -13.74
N SER A 219 14.65 16.15 -12.63
CA SER A 219 13.36 16.27 -11.95
C SER A 219 13.22 17.61 -11.21
N PRO A 220 12.02 17.99 -10.75
CA PRO A 220 11.83 19.17 -9.91
C PRO A 220 12.78 19.21 -8.70
N PHE A 221 12.91 18.08 -7.99
CA PHE A 221 13.78 17.94 -6.83
C PHE A 221 15.26 18.15 -7.18
N GLU A 222 15.73 17.51 -8.24
CA GLU A 222 17.12 17.65 -8.70
C GLU A 222 17.43 19.04 -9.23
N HIS A 223 16.48 19.68 -9.90
CA HIS A 223 16.59 21.05 -10.36
C HIS A 223 16.71 22.01 -9.16
N TYR A 224 15.90 21.79 -8.12
CA TYR A 224 15.98 22.56 -6.89
C TYR A 224 17.36 22.42 -6.24
N ILE A 225 17.87 21.19 -6.10
CA ILE A 225 19.23 20.92 -5.60
C ILE A 225 20.29 21.58 -6.49
N ASN A 226 20.13 21.50 -7.81
CA ASN A 226 21.07 22.07 -8.78
C ASN A 226 21.31 23.55 -8.53
N ASN A 227 20.22 24.29 -8.30
CA ASN A 227 20.25 25.72 -8.03
C ASN A 227 20.92 26.04 -6.68
N ARG A 228 20.79 25.16 -5.68
CA ARG A 228 21.44 25.32 -4.37
C ARG A 228 22.93 24.99 -4.39
N LEU A 229 23.34 24.00 -5.18
CA LEU A 229 24.76 23.66 -5.35
C LEU A 229 25.53 24.75 -6.12
N GLY A 230 24.87 25.40 -7.09
CA GLY A 230 25.49 26.40 -7.95
C GLY A 230 26.69 25.85 -8.72
N ASN A 231 27.69 26.68 -8.99
CA ASN A 231 28.99 26.27 -9.55
C ASN A 231 28.87 25.36 -10.80
N PHE A 232 27.91 25.65 -11.69
CA PHE A 232 27.46 24.74 -12.76
C PHE A 232 28.59 24.17 -13.63
N ASP A 233 29.64 24.97 -13.87
CA ASP A 233 30.77 24.60 -14.72
C ASP A 233 31.99 24.06 -13.94
N ASN A 234 31.88 23.89 -12.61
CA ASN A 234 32.98 23.43 -11.76
C ASN A 234 32.58 22.20 -10.89
N PRO A 235 32.79 20.98 -11.41
CA PRO A 235 32.43 19.74 -10.72
C PRO A 235 33.08 19.56 -9.34
N THR A 236 34.32 20.02 -9.15
CA THR A 236 35.03 19.90 -7.86
C THR A 236 34.48 20.89 -6.83
N ALA A 237 34.22 22.13 -7.21
CA ALA A 237 33.57 23.10 -6.32
C ALA A 237 32.14 22.65 -5.95
N ARG A 238 31.39 22.07 -6.89
CA ARG A 238 30.08 21.45 -6.60
C ARG A 238 30.18 20.30 -5.61
N LEU A 239 31.17 19.42 -5.78
CA LEU A 239 31.41 18.34 -4.82
C LEU A 239 31.70 18.89 -3.43
N ALA A 240 32.51 19.95 -3.32
CA ALA A 240 32.80 20.59 -2.04
C ALA A 240 31.54 21.18 -1.39
N MET A 241 30.59 21.74 -2.16
CA MET A 241 29.27 22.17 -1.65
C MET A 241 28.40 20.99 -1.20
N ALA A 242 28.47 19.87 -1.93
CA ALA A 242 27.68 18.68 -1.67
C ALA A 242 28.23 17.79 -0.54
N THR A 243 29.31 18.21 0.14
CA THR A 243 30.01 17.45 1.19
C THR A 243 30.35 18.30 2.43
N GLN A 244 29.52 19.30 2.76
CA GLN A 244 29.77 20.24 3.88
C GLN A 244 29.16 19.82 5.23
N GLY A 245 28.62 18.60 5.33
CA GLY A 245 27.79 18.13 6.44
C GLY A 245 26.30 18.26 6.12
N GLU A 246 25.85 19.44 5.71
CA GLU A 246 24.46 19.74 5.35
C GLU A 246 24.34 20.61 4.10
N LEU A 247 23.24 20.47 3.35
CA LEU A 247 22.85 21.40 2.29
C LEU A 247 21.45 21.96 2.59
N ASN A 248 21.36 23.27 2.76
CA ASN A 248 20.11 23.96 3.07
C ASN A 248 19.22 24.13 1.84
N LEU A 249 17.94 23.80 2.00
CA LEU A 249 16.86 23.99 1.03
C LEU A 249 15.80 24.95 1.62
N PRO A 250 15.99 26.28 1.50
CA PRO A 250 15.03 27.24 2.01
C PRO A 250 13.77 27.30 1.14
N LEU A 251 12.66 26.82 1.66
CA LEU A 251 11.36 26.72 0.98
C LEU A 251 10.62 28.05 0.96
N ASP A 252 10.67 28.79 2.07
CA ASP A 252 10.21 30.19 2.17
C ASP A 252 11.07 30.97 3.18
N ALA A 253 10.60 32.13 3.64
CA ALA A 253 11.32 32.97 4.60
C ALA A 253 11.49 32.32 6.00
N ASN A 254 10.64 31.35 6.37
CA ASN A 254 10.58 30.75 7.70
C ASN A 254 10.87 29.24 7.70
N HIS A 255 10.78 28.57 6.54
CA HIS A 255 10.90 27.12 6.42
C HIS A 255 12.15 26.76 5.60
N THR A 256 13.06 26.01 6.22
CA THR A 256 14.26 25.46 5.56
C THR A 256 14.42 23.99 5.90
N LEU A 257 14.63 23.16 4.87
CA LEU A 257 14.98 21.75 5.02
C LEU A 257 16.49 21.55 4.91
N LYS A 258 17.00 20.52 5.57
CA LYS A 258 18.43 20.17 5.54
C LYS A 258 18.66 18.81 4.89
N LEU A 259 19.32 18.79 3.73
CA LEU A 259 19.76 17.54 3.13
C LEU A 259 21.04 17.04 3.79
N TYR A 260 21.15 15.72 3.92
CA TYR A 260 22.34 15.03 4.37
C TYR A 260 23.43 15.11 3.29
N ALA A 261 24.46 15.92 3.56
CA ALA A 261 25.57 16.19 2.65
C ALA A 261 26.90 15.80 3.32
N PRO A 262 27.16 14.51 3.59
CA PRO A 262 28.27 14.06 4.42
C PRO A 262 29.63 14.54 3.93
N THR A 263 30.61 14.62 4.84
CA THR A 263 32.00 15.02 4.52
C THR A 263 32.69 14.14 3.49
N THR A 264 32.15 12.95 3.23
CA THR A 264 32.55 12.07 2.14
C THR A 264 31.31 11.66 1.36
N TRP A 265 31.34 11.90 0.06
CA TRP A 265 30.22 11.54 -0.82
C TRP A 265 29.96 10.04 -0.80
N LYS A 266 28.69 9.66 -0.66
CA LYS A 266 28.20 8.28 -0.70
C LYS A 266 27.15 8.19 -1.80
N ASN A 267 27.52 7.56 -2.92
CA ASN A 267 26.58 7.33 -4.03
C ASN A 267 25.32 6.63 -3.52
N GLY A 268 24.14 7.18 -3.86
CA GLY A 268 22.84 6.67 -3.40
C GLY A 268 22.37 7.22 -2.05
N MET A 269 23.24 7.81 -1.22
CA MET A 269 22.85 8.38 0.08
C MET A 269 22.96 9.91 0.13
N SER A 270 24.06 10.46 -0.35
CA SER A 270 24.30 11.91 -0.32
C SER A 270 23.20 12.65 -1.07
N LEU A 271 22.59 13.65 -0.42
CA LEU A 271 21.49 14.47 -0.92
C LEU A 271 20.16 13.71 -1.22
N ASN A 272 20.08 12.41 -0.92
CA ASN A 272 18.84 11.61 -1.04
C ASN A 272 18.05 11.55 0.27
N TYR A 273 18.67 11.93 1.39
CA TYR A 273 18.10 11.88 2.72
C TYR A 273 18.25 13.22 3.42
N PHE A 274 17.49 13.40 4.49
CA PHE A 274 17.46 14.62 5.27
C PHE A 274 18.19 14.44 6.60
N ILE A 275 18.64 15.56 7.15
CA ILE A 275 18.99 15.65 8.57
C ILE A 275 17.67 15.84 9.31
N PRO A 276 17.34 14.99 10.30
CA PRO A 276 16.07 15.08 11.02
C PRO A 276 15.94 16.42 11.75
N GLN A 277 14.78 17.05 11.65
CA GLN A 277 14.43 18.32 12.29
C GLN A 277 13.20 18.13 13.18
N ASP A 278 13.19 18.77 14.36
CA ASP A 278 12.13 18.57 15.36
C ASP A 278 10.75 19.03 14.90
N ASP A 279 10.71 20.08 14.08
CA ASP A 279 9.51 20.74 13.54
C ASP A 279 8.99 20.15 12.22
N CYS A 280 9.76 19.24 11.58
CA CYS A 280 9.42 18.70 10.27
C CYS A 280 9.42 17.16 10.29
N SER A 281 8.23 16.58 10.40
CA SER A 281 8.02 15.13 10.42
C SER A 281 8.50 14.46 9.11
N PHE A 282 8.34 15.14 7.97
CA PHE A 282 8.88 14.69 6.69
C PHE A 282 10.38 14.38 6.73
N THR A 283 11.19 15.22 7.40
CA THR A 283 12.65 14.98 7.52
C THR A 283 13.00 13.81 8.42
N LYS A 284 12.18 13.53 9.44
CA LYS A 284 12.37 12.38 10.35
C LYS A 284 12.10 11.06 9.61
N VAL A 285 11.04 11.01 8.82
CA VAL A 285 10.72 9.84 7.98
C VAL A 285 11.81 9.58 6.93
N LEU A 286 12.35 10.64 6.33
CA LEU A 286 13.41 10.58 5.32
C LEU A 286 14.82 10.79 5.89
N ALA A 287 15.03 10.49 7.19
CA ALA A 287 16.32 10.66 7.85
C ALA A 287 17.38 9.69 7.30
N PHE A 288 18.64 10.12 7.25
CA PHE A 288 19.74 9.32 6.70
C PHE A 288 20.15 8.13 7.60
N ASP A 289 19.77 8.16 8.87
CA ASP A 289 20.13 7.24 9.94
C ASP A 289 18.97 6.32 10.37
N PHE A 290 17.90 6.24 9.57
CA PHE A 290 16.79 5.30 9.78
C PHE A 290 17.32 3.87 10.02
N CYS A 291 16.97 3.28 11.16
CA CYS A 291 17.55 2.04 11.67
C CYS A 291 16.52 1.14 12.38
N LYS A 292 16.95 0.02 12.98
CA LYS A 292 16.04 -0.91 13.69
C LYS A 292 15.48 -0.27 14.94
N GLY A 293 14.26 -0.64 15.33
CA GLY A 293 13.60 -0.11 16.53
C GLY A 293 12.89 1.23 16.32
N ILE A 294 13.25 2.00 15.27
CA ILE A 294 12.62 3.29 14.97
C ILE A 294 11.22 3.08 14.37
N VAL A 295 10.25 3.84 14.89
CA VAL A 295 8.90 3.99 14.35
C VAL A 295 8.66 5.47 14.06
N THR A 296 8.54 5.82 12.77
CA THR A 296 8.24 7.18 12.29
C THR A 296 7.02 7.13 11.38
N ARG A 297 5.84 7.01 11.98
CA ARG A 297 4.56 6.89 11.27
C ARG A 297 3.78 8.20 11.19
N SER A 298 4.32 9.31 11.71
CA SER A 298 3.66 10.62 11.65
C SER A 298 4.21 11.49 10.54
N LEU A 299 3.32 12.11 9.76
CA LEU A 299 3.60 13.22 8.85
C LEU A 299 2.86 14.50 9.27
N ASN A 300 2.45 14.61 10.53
CA ASN A 300 1.69 15.77 11.00
C ASN A 300 2.63 16.97 11.22
N ASP A 301 2.75 17.83 10.21
CA ASP A 301 3.51 19.08 10.26
C ASP A 301 2.89 20.15 9.34
N ASN A 302 3.57 21.29 9.20
CA ASN A 302 3.14 22.43 8.37
C ASN A 302 3.90 22.54 7.04
N TYR A 303 4.69 21.54 6.65
CA TYR A 303 5.58 21.60 5.50
C TYR A 303 4.97 21.09 4.21
N SER A 304 3.85 20.35 4.27
CA SER A 304 3.26 19.67 3.11
C SER A 304 3.13 20.57 1.87
N SER A 305 2.43 21.70 1.96
CA SER A 305 2.22 22.59 0.82
C SER A 305 3.53 23.03 0.18
N TYR A 306 4.54 23.38 0.98
CA TYR A 306 5.85 23.81 0.50
C TYR A 306 6.65 22.68 -0.14
N ILE A 307 6.59 21.47 0.43
CA ILE A 307 7.24 20.30 -0.13
C ILE A 307 6.65 19.98 -1.50
N PHE A 308 5.33 19.84 -1.60
CA PHE A 308 4.69 19.48 -2.86
C PHE A 308 4.82 20.60 -3.90
N ARG A 309 4.53 21.84 -3.52
CA ARG A 309 4.59 23.00 -4.42
C ARG A 309 6.04 23.31 -4.83
N ASP A 310 6.91 23.60 -3.88
CA ASP A 310 8.22 24.21 -4.17
C ASP A 310 9.31 23.19 -4.42
N LEU A 311 9.31 22.08 -3.67
CA LEU A 311 10.34 21.06 -3.78
C LEU A 311 10.04 20.03 -4.87
N LEU A 312 8.78 19.60 -5.01
CA LEU A 312 8.34 18.58 -5.98
C LEU A 312 7.67 19.15 -7.24
N GLY A 313 7.54 20.48 -7.33
CA GLY A 313 7.07 21.17 -8.54
C GLY A 313 5.58 20.97 -8.85
N TRP A 314 4.75 20.76 -7.83
CA TRP A 314 3.29 20.71 -8.00
C TRP A 314 2.72 22.11 -8.20
N LYS A 315 3.20 22.82 -9.23
CA LYS A 315 2.83 24.19 -9.58
C LYS A 315 2.06 24.17 -10.89
N HIS A 316 0.96 24.90 -10.93
CA HIS A 316 0.19 25.13 -12.16
C HIS A 316 0.40 26.57 -12.63
N ASP A 317 0.35 26.75 -13.95
CA ASP A 317 0.30 28.06 -14.58
C ASP A 317 -1.11 28.66 -14.40
N PHE A 318 -1.15 29.91 -13.96
CA PHE A 318 -2.38 30.70 -13.83
C PHE A 318 -2.28 32.01 -14.63
N LEU A 319 -3.43 32.54 -15.06
CA LEU A 319 -3.48 33.80 -15.81
C LEU A 319 -3.06 34.98 -14.92
N VAL A 320 -2.30 35.93 -15.48
CA VAL A 320 -1.93 37.18 -14.82
C VAL A 320 -3.19 37.94 -14.39
N GLY A 321 -3.29 38.27 -13.09
CA GLY A 321 -4.43 38.98 -12.49
C GLY A 321 -5.27 38.15 -11.51
N ILE A 322 -5.01 36.85 -11.36
CA ILE A 322 -5.65 35.97 -10.35
C ILE A 322 -4.72 35.87 -9.13
N SER A 323 -5.29 35.82 -7.92
CA SER A 323 -4.53 35.54 -6.70
C SER A 323 -3.95 34.12 -6.77
N THR A 324 -2.71 33.93 -6.30
CA THR A 324 -2.08 32.60 -6.28
C THR A 324 -2.93 31.66 -5.41
N PRO A 325 -3.45 30.55 -5.96
CA PRO A 325 -4.26 29.62 -5.18
C PRO A 325 -3.45 29.00 -4.05
N ASP A 326 -4.11 28.70 -2.94
CA ASP A 326 -3.48 27.95 -1.84
C ASP A 326 -3.22 26.49 -2.28
N TYR A 327 -2.10 25.92 -1.84
CA TYR A 327 -1.65 24.55 -2.21
C TYR A 327 -1.87 23.52 -1.10
N SER A 328 -2.27 23.95 0.11
CA SER A 328 -2.66 23.06 1.21
C SER A 328 -4.16 23.11 1.41
N ALA A 329 -4.81 21.96 1.55
CA ALA A 329 -6.14 21.94 2.14
C ALA A 329 -6.09 21.95 3.65
N GLY A 330 -7.04 22.70 4.22
CA GLY A 330 -7.26 22.72 5.64
C GLY A 330 -8.35 21.73 6.00
N GLY A 331 -7.96 20.74 6.79
CA GLY A 331 -8.84 19.85 7.51
C GLY A 331 -8.14 19.34 8.76
N ASN A 332 -8.92 18.84 9.70
CA ASN A 332 -8.41 18.24 10.92
C ASN A 332 -9.32 17.09 11.36
N THR A 333 -8.76 16.03 11.92
CA THR A 333 -9.56 14.94 12.52
C THR A 333 -10.42 15.42 13.71
N SER A 334 -10.12 16.57 14.31
CA SER A 334 -10.99 17.21 15.31
C SER A 334 -12.27 17.82 14.72
N LEU A 335 -12.33 18.05 13.41
CA LEU A 335 -13.56 18.44 12.72
C LEU A 335 -14.36 17.17 12.44
N LEU A 336 -14.96 16.64 13.50
CA LEU A 336 -15.64 15.35 13.50
C LEU A 336 -17.15 15.51 13.46
N MET A 337 -17.77 14.97 12.43
CA MET A 337 -19.20 14.76 12.34
C MET A 337 -19.56 13.46 13.09
N PRO A 338 -20.32 13.50 14.21
CA PRO A 338 -20.71 12.28 14.92
C PRO A 338 -21.66 11.42 14.08
N PHE A 339 -21.67 10.11 14.33
CA PHE A 339 -22.56 9.17 13.64
C PHE A 339 -24.04 9.52 13.89
N ASN A 340 -24.79 9.74 12.81
CA ASN A 340 -26.18 10.25 12.84
C ASN A 340 -26.36 11.55 13.65
N GLY A 341 -25.29 12.34 13.80
CA GLY A 341 -25.28 13.57 14.57
C GLY A 341 -25.35 14.83 13.70
N SER A 342 -24.81 15.91 14.26
CA SER A 342 -24.72 17.23 13.64
C SER A 342 -23.34 17.83 13.83
N LEU A 343 -22.89 18.67 12.89
CA LEU A 343 -21.63 19.41 12.95
C LEU A 343 -21.85 20.85 12.54
N ASP A 344 -21.46 21.78 13.42
CA ASP A 344 -21.41 23.21 13.10
C ASP A 344 -20.04 23.59 12.55
N ILE A 345 -19.98 23.83 11.24
CA ILE A 345 -18.75 24.22 10.54
C ILE A 345 -18.52 25.73 10.62
N SER A 346 -19.53 26.54 10.98
CA SER A 346 -19.43 28.01 11.02
C SER A 346 -18.46 28.53 12.08
N SER A 347 -18.28 27.77 13.18
CA SER A 347 -17.41 28.11 14.31
C SER A 347 -15.91 27.88 14.06
N THR A 348 -15.53 27.25 12.94
CA THR A 348 -14.16 26.75 12.70
C THR A 348 -13.17 27.80 12.17
N GLY A 349 -13.62 29.05 11.98
CA GLY A 349 -12.81 30.16 11.46
C GLY A 349 -12.30 29.94 10.01
N ALA A 350 -11.49 30.88 9.53
CA ALA A 350 -10.78 30.79 8.25
C ALA A 350 -9.52 29.88 8.31
N ALA A 351 -9.27 29.24 9.45
CA ALA A 351 -8.04 28.50 9.74
C ALA A 351 -7.88 27.18 8.95
N TYR A 352 -8.97 26.70 8.33
CA TYR A 352 -8.99 25.44 7.61
C TYR A 352 -9.74 25.62 6.29
N GLY A 353 -9.04 25.58 5.15
CA GLY A 353 -9.62 25.46 3.83
C GLY A 353 -8.62 25.72 2.70
N LEU A 354 -8.85 25.13 1.52
CA LEU A 354 -8.29 25.61 0.25
C LEU A 354 -9.13 26.80 -0.18
N ARG A 355 -8.53 27.99 -0.26
CA ARG A 355 -9.19 29.13 -0.90
C ARG A 355 -8.67 29.25 -2.33
N THR A 356 -9.61 29.26 -3.26
CA THR A 356 -9.31 29.41 -4.68
C THR A 356 -10.21 30.46 -5.27
N GLU A 357 -9.62 31.49 -5.86
CA GLU A 357 -10.36 32.50 -6.62
C GLU A 357 -10.20 32.20 -8.12
N THR A 358 -11.31 32.19 -8.86
CA THR A 358 -11.32 32.02 -10.30
C THR A 358 -12.03 33.21 -10.95
N SER A 359 -11.47 33.69 -12.06
CA SER A 359 -12.13 34.68 -12.92
C SER A 359 -12.75 33.99 -14.12
N ASN A 360 -14.01 34.27 -14.49
CA ASN A 360 -14.53 33.92 -15.81
C ASN A 360 -13.79 34.74 -16.88
N CYS A 361 -12.63 34.27 -17.26
CA CYS A 361 -11.93 34.65 -18.47
C CYS A 361 -11.38 33.36 -19.07
N LEU A 362 -12.28 32.46 -19.44
CA LEU A 362 -12.25 31.57 -20.60
C LEU A 362 -13.65 30.94 -20.62
N SER A 363 -14.34 31.03 -21.75
CA SER A 363 -15.52 30.19 -22.04
C SER A 363 -15.28 28.77 -21.55
N LYS A 364 -16.32 28.01 -21.16
CA LYS A 364 -16.30 26.53 -21.14
C LYS A 364 -15.70 26.03 -22.47
N SER A 365 -14.38 26.00 -22.60
CA SER A 365 -13.71 25.38 -23.72
C SER A 365 -13.85 23.89 -23.47
N GLU A 366 -13.99 23.09 -24.51
CA GLU A 366 -13.96 21.64 -24.40
C GLU A 366 -12.54 21.21 -24.00
N ILE A 367 -12.38 20.14 -23.20
CA ILE A 367 -11.02 19.62 -22.92
C ILE A 367 -10.44 19.12 -24.25
N MET A 368 -9.36 19.77 -24.68
CA MET A 368 -8.68 19.48 -25.94
C MET A 368 -7.58 18.46 -25.66
N SER A 369 -7.51 17.41 -26.47
CA SER A 369 -6.39 16.48 -26.44
C SER A 369 -5.13 17.10 -27.07
N VAL A 370 -4.00 16.38 -26.99
CA VAL A 370 -2.76 16.71 -27.72
C VAL A 370 -3.00 16.86 -29.25
N SER A 371 -4.02 16.18 -29.82
CA SER A 371 -4.42 16.36 -31.23
C SER A 371 -5.27 17.60 -31.49
N ARG A 372 -5.58 18.39 -30.45
CA ARG A 372 -6.56 19.50 -30.47
C ARG A 372 -7.94 19.03 -30.91
N GLU A 373 -8.31 17.83 -30.50
CA GLU A 373 -9.64 17.28 -30.68
C GLU A 373 -10.30 17.13 -29.32
N TYR A 374 -11.61 17.37 -29.26
CA TYR A 374 -12.38 17.18 -28.05
C TYR A 374 -12.31 15.71 -27.57
N ASN A 375 -11.95 15.50 -26.31
CA ASN A 375 -11.90 14.17 -25.70
C ASN A 375 -13.00 14.02 -24.62
N PRO A 376 -14.21 13.55 -24.98
CA PRO A 376 -15.33 13.45 -24.05
C PRO A 376 -15.10 12.42 -22.94
N GLU A 377 -14.31 11.38 -23.19
CA GLU A 377 -14.01 10.35 -22.19
C GLU A 377 -13.10 10.91 -21.10
N LEU A 378 -12.04 11.63 -21.51
CA LEU A 378 -11.15 12.32 -20.59
C LEU A 378 -11.91 13.38 -19.78
N GLU A 379 -12.78 14.17 -20.42
CA GLU A 379 -13.58 15.18 -19.72
C GLU A 379 -14.52 14.57 -18.69
N LYS A 380 -15.19 13.47 -19.04
CA LYS A 380 -16.04 12.72 -18.09
C LYS A 380 -15.23 12.17 -16.92
N TYR A 381 -14.05 11.59 -17.18
CA TYR A 381 -13.19 11.06 -16.13
C TYR A 381 -12.73 12.19 -15.18
N ILE A 382 -12.17 13.25 -15.74
CA ILE A 382 -11.60 14.37 -15.00
C ILE A 382 -12.66 15.16 -14.21
N SER A 383 -13.85 15.33 -14.77
CA SER A 383 -14.95 16.04 -14.10
C SER A 383 -15.44 15.33 -12.82
N SER A 384 -15.27 14.00 -12.71
CA SER A 384 -15.62 13.24 -11.50
C SER A 384 -14.78 13.59 -10.26
N PHE A 385 -13.67 14.32 -10.43
CA PHE A 385 -12.79 14.74 -9.35
C PHE A 385 -12.97 16.22 -8.96
N LYS A 386 -13.86 16.97 -9.63
CA LYS A 386 -14.03 18.40 -9.38
C LYS A 386 -14.29 18.72 -7.90
N PRO A 387 -13.74 19.83 -7.37
CA PRO A 387 -13.98 20.22 -5.99
C PRO A 387 -15.43 20.55 -5.64
N PHE A 388 -16.18 21.15 -6.57
CA PHE A 388 -17.57 21.54 -6.37
C PHE A 388 -18.48 20.66 -7.23
N LEU A 389 -19.39 19.94 -6.58
CA LEU A 389 -20.37 19.05 -7.21
C LEU A 389 -21.78 19.60 -6.99
N THR A 390 -22.67 19.39 -7.97
CA THR A 390 -24.07 19.85 -7.92
C THR A 390 -25.03 18.69 -8.17
N ASP A 391 -26.29 18.82 -7.74
CA ASP A 391 -27.36 17.82 -7.89
C ASP A 391 -28.16 17.98 -9.19
N GLY A 392 -27.55 18.54 -10.24
CA GLY A 392 -28.22 18.87 -11.50
C GLY A 392 -27.40 19.80 -12.38
N GLU A 393 -28.03 20.87 -12.88
CA GLU A 393 -27.34 21.90 -13.67
C GLU A 393 -26.24 22.61 -12.84
N ASP A 394 -25.24 23.17 -13.53
CA ASP A 394 -24.15 23.91 -12.90
C ASP A 394 -24.72 25.12 -12.14
N SER A 395 -24.63 25.07 -10.81
CA SER A 395 -25.04 26.21 -9.97
C SER A 395 -23.96 27.29 -9.92
N GLU A 396 -24.38 28.54 -9.99
CA GLU A 396 -23.51 29.72 -9.82
C GLU A 396 -23.07 29.91 -8.36
N SER A 397 -23.82 29.37 -7.40
CA SER A 397 -23.48 29.40 -5.96
C SER A 397 -23.98 28.17 -5.22
N GLY A 398 -23.45 27.91 -4.02
CA GLY A 398 -23.98 26.87 -3.14
C GLY A 398 -22.92 26.19 -2.28
N VAL A 399 -23.34 25.13 -1.61
CA VAL A 399 -22.49 24.27 -0.77
C VAL A 399 -22.65 22.82 -1.20
N SER A 400 -21.55 22.15 -1.48
CA SER A 400 -21.50 20.72 -1.78
C SER A 400 -20.86 19.98 -0.62
N ILE A 401 -21.53 18.94 -0.13
CA ILE A 401 -21.02 18.04 0.90
C ILE A 401 -20.79 16.68 0.25
N SER A 402 -19.57 16.18 0.34
CA SER A 402 -19.20 14.94 -0.34
C SER A 402 -18.36 14.02 0.51
N LEU A 403 -18.55 12.71 0.32
CA LEU A 403 -17.75 11.65 0.92
C LEU A 403 -16.75 11.08 -0.11
N LEU A 404 -15.51 10.87 0.30
CA LEU A 404 -14.47 10.32 -0.55
C LEU A 404 -14.66 8.81 -0.73
N LYS A 405 -14.61 8.35 -1.97
CA LYS A 405 -14.63 6.91 -2.31
C LYS A 405 -13.22 6.34 -2.44
N LYS A 406 -13.09 5.01 -2.34
CA LYS A 406 -11.83 4.27 -2.52
C LYS A 406 -11.27 4.30 -3.95
N ASP A 407 -12.05 4.73 -4.94
CA ASP A 407 -11.57 5.01 -6.29
C ASP A 407 -11.04 6.45 -6.45
N GLY A 408 -11.13 7.26 -5.38
CA GLY A 408 -10.72 8.66 -5.29
C GLY A 408 -11.71 9.68 -5.88
N THR A 409 -12.86 9.23 -6.38
CA THR A 409 -13.97 10.13 -6.73
C THR A 409 -14.80 10.47 -5.49
N TRP A 410 -15.73 11.42 -5.63
CA TRP A 410 -16.51 11.97 -4.53
C TRP A 410 -18.00 11.66 -4.70
N ASP A 411 -18.64 11.17 -3.64
CA ASP A 411 -20.09 10.98 -3.56
C ASP A 411 -20.74 12.26 -2.99
N LEU A 412 -21.59 12.94 -3.77
CA LEU A 412 -22.33 14.12 -3.33
C LEU A 412 -23.51 13.67 -2.46
N VAL A 413 -23.37 13.80 -1.14
CA VAL A 413 -24.39 13.34 -0.18
C VAL A 413 -25.40 14.41 0.19
N GLN A 414 -25.06 15.68 0.01
CA GLN A 414 -25.95 16.82 0.21
C GLN A 414 -25.49 18.02 -0.63
N PHE A 415 -26.45 18.71 -1.24
CA PHE A 415 -26.23 19.97 -1.93
C PHE A 415 -27.16 21.06 -1.36
N ILE A 416 -26.61 22.25 -1.12
CA ILE A 416 -27.34 23.42 -0.66
C ILE A 416 -27.21 24.49 -1.75
N PRO A 417 -28.29 24.83 -2.50
CA PRO A 417 -28.19 25.60 -3.74
C PRO A 417 -27.89 27.10 -3.54
N VAL A 418 -27.95 27.61 -2.31
CA VAL A 418 -27.72 29.02 -2.01
C VAL A 418 -26.70 29.14 -0.89
N TYR A 419 -25.62 29.89 -1.14
CA TYR A 419 -24.61 30.20 -0.15
C TYR A 419 -24.23 31.67 -0.22
N VAL A 420 -24.18 32.32 0.95
CA VAL A 420 -23.67 33.68 1.11
C VAL A 420 -22.56 33.64 2.17
N PRO A 421 -21.40 34.30 1.94
CA PRO A 421 -20.34 34.36 2.93
C PRO A 421 -20.84 34.78 4.32
N GLY A 422 -20.49 34.01 5.34
CA GLY A 422 -20.92 34.24 6.72
C GLY A 422 -22.25 33.59 7.11
N MET A 423 -22.94 32.92 6.17
CA MET A 423 -24.10 32.09 6.49
C MET A 423 -23.69 30.96 7.45
N PRO A 424 -24.38 30.76 8.58
CA PRO A 424 -24.17 29.61 9.45
C PRO A 424 -24.43 28.31 8.69
N LEU A 425 -23.52 27.34 8.83
CA LEU A 425 -23.62 26.02 8.21
C LEU A 425 -23.57 24.96 9.31
N VAL A 426 -24.74 24.43 9.64
CA VAL A 426 -24.91 23.25 10.50
C VAL A 426 -25.31 22.10 9.61
N LEU A 427 -24.46 21.07 9.56
CA LEU A 427 -24.71 19.86 8.79
C LEU A 427 -25.40 18.83 9.68
N ASN A 428 -26.40 18.13 9.16
CA ASN A 428 -27.07 17.01 9.83
C ASN A 428 -26.92 15.76 8.96
N MET A 429 -26.40 14.68 9.53
CA MET A 429 -26.16 13.46 8.75
C MET A 429 -27.47 12.78 8.32
N SER A 430 -28.56 13.01 9.04
CA SER A 430 -29.90 12.53 8.67
C SER A 430 -30.42 13.13 7.35
N GLU A 431 -29.84 14.23 6.89
CA GLU A 431 -30.20 14.88 5.62
C GLU A 431 -29.38 14.34 4.44
N TRP A 432 -28.40 13.46 4.70
CA TRP A 432 -27.51 12.94 3.69
C TRP A 432 -28.13 11.76 2.95
N SER A 433 -27.99 11.76 1.62
CA SER A 433 -28.30 10.62 0.78
C SER A 433 -27.00 9.91 0.41
N LEU A 434 -26.71 8.78 1.06
CA LEU A 434 -25.56 7.95 0.71
C LEU A 434 -25.92 7.06 -0.48
N HIS A 435 -25.11 7.10 -1.54
CA HIS A 435 -25.40 6.38 -2.78
C HIS A 435 -24.61 5.07 -2.95
N TYR A 436 -23.67 4.79 -2.02
CA TYR A 436 -22.76 3.64 -2.11
C TYR A 436 -22.73 2.84 -0.81
N GLU A 437 -22.17 1.63 -0.90
CA GLU A 437 -22.01 0.76 0.26
C GLU A 437 -20.91 1.27 1.19
N ASN A 438 -21.00 0.90 2.47
CA ASN A 438 -20.02 1.27 3.50
C ASN A 438 -18.56 0.89 3.15
N GLU A 439 -18.39 -0.16 2.35
CA GLU A 439 -17.09 -0.66 1.94
C GLU A 439 -16.45 0.14 0.81
N ASP A 440 -17.22 0.98 0.11
CA ASP A 440 -16.77 1.78 -1.03
C ASP A 440 -16.18 3.13 -0.60
N TYR A 441 -16.49 3.60 0.60
CA TYR A 441 -15.97 4.86 1.14
C TYR A 441 -14.53 4.71 1.69
N ALA A 442 -13.72 5.73 1.42
CA ALA A 442 -12.35 5.84 1.90
C ALA A 442 -12.32 6.30 3.36
N ARG A 443 -11.27 5.86 4.08
CA ARG A 443 -11.15 6.09 5.52
C ARG A 443 -9.81 6.66 5.91
N THR A 444 -9.82 7.40 7.02
CA THR A 444 -8.59 7.76 7.75
C THR A 444 -7.96 6.52 8.36
N VAL A 445 -6.73 6.66 8.88
CA VAL A 445 -6.06 5.58 9.62
C VAL A 445 -6.81 5.15 10.90
N ASP A 446 -7.65 6.02 11.47
CA ASP A 446 -8.49 5.74 12.64
C ASP A 446 -9.87 5.20 12.25
N GLY A 447 -10.18 5.11 10.95
CA GLY A 447 -11.42 4.52 10.45
C GLY A 447 -12.57 5.48 10.24
N TYR A 448 -12.38 6.80 10.38
CA TYR A 448 -13.41 7.78 10.02
C TYR A 448 -13.57 7.88 8.50
N LEU A 449 -14.79 8.12 8.01
CA LEU A 449 -14.98 8.47 6.61
C LEU A 449 -14.37 9.85 6.33
N ARG A 450 -13.76 10.01 5.16
CA ARG A 450 -13.19 11.29 4.73
C ARG A 450 -14.24 12.10 3.98
N ALA A 451 -14.48 13.33 4.42
CA ALA A 451 -15.49 14.21 3.85
C ALA A 451 -14.90 15.56 3.44
N ARG A 452 -15.57 16.21 2.48
CA ARG A 452 -15.25 17.55 1.99
C ARG A 452 -16.51 18.39 1.91
N MET A 453 -16.43 19.61 2.41
CA MET A 453 -17.39 20.66 2.13
C MET A 453 -16.74 21.64 1.15
N THR A 454 -17.37 21.89 0.01
CA THR A 454 -16.94 22.95 -0.91
C THR A 454 -18.03 23.99 -1.09
N THR A 455 -17.74 25.24 -0.75
CA THR A 455 -18.62 26.38 -1.02
C THR A 455 -18.21 27.08 -2.30
N LYS A 456 -19.17 27.52 -3.09
CA LYS A 456 -18.98 28.38 -4.27
C LYS A 456 -19.86 29.62 -4.12
N TYR A 457 -19.30 30.80 -4.37
CA TYR A 457 -20.08 32.04 -4.44
C TYR A 457 -19.46 33.04 -5.43
N GLU A 458 -20.28 33.95 -5.95
CA GLU A 458 -19.84 35.02 -6.84
C GLU A 458 -19.36 36.24 -6.03
N LYS A 459 -18.15 36.73 -6.30
CA LYS A 459 -17.54 37.90 -5.64
C LYS A 459 -17.78 39.22 -6.41
N GLY A 460 -18.27 39.12 -7.66
CA GLY A 460 -18.53 40.21 -8.60
C GLY A 460 -17.72 40.09 -9.91
N TYR A 461 -18.15 40.77 -10.97
CA TYR A 461 -17.53 40.71 -12.32
C TYR A 461 -17.31 39.29 -12.86
N ASN A 462 -18.26 38.37 -12.61
CA ASN A 462 -18.17 36.94 -12.98
C ASN A 462 -16.95 36.23 -12.36
N GLN A 463 -16.47 36.67 -11.20
CA GLN A 463 -15.44 35.97 -10.44
C GLN A 463 -16.10 35.06 -9.39
N PHE A 464 -15.69 33.79 -9.36
CA PHE A 464 -16.14 32.83 -8.37
C PHE A 464 -15.04 32.59 -7.35
N GLU A 465 -15.45 32.41 -6.11
CA GLU A 465 -14.57 31.93 -5.06
C GLU A 465 -15.03 30.55 -4.61
N TYR A 466 -14.09 29.60 -4.64
CA TYR A 466 -14.25 28.27 -4.09
C TYR A 466 -13.51 28.18 -2.76
N ASN A 467 -14.17 27.57 -1.77
CA ASN A 467 -13.53 27.22 -0.51
C ASN A 467 -13.83 25.77 -0.16
N SER A 468 -12.79 24.93 -0.09
CA SER A 468 -12.92 23.52 0.28
C SER A 468 -12.34 23.25 1.66
N LYS A 469 -13.15 22.70 2.56
CA LYS A 469 -12.75 22.26 3.90
C LYS A 469 -12.87 20.74 4.02
N PHE A 470 -11.84 20.08 4.56
CA PHE A 470 -11.88 18.65 4.85
C PHE A 470 -12.26 18.41 6.30
N PHE A 471 -13.11 17.40 6.51
CA PHE A 471 -13.57 16.98 7.83
C PHE A 471 -13.77 15.47 7.83
N VAL A 472 -13.99 14.89 9.00
CA VAL A 472 -14.13 13.44 9.17
C VAL A 472 -15.50 13.10 9.71
N VAL A 473 -16.01 11.92 9.36
CA VAL A 473 -17.32 11.44 9.79
C VAL A 473 -17.17 10.13 10.54
N ASP A 474 -17.68 10.12 11.76
CA ASP A 474 -17.79 8.90 12.53
C ASP A 474 -18.87 7.99 11.96
N TYR A 475 -18.56 6.68 11.86
CA TYR A 475 -19.38 5.75 11.10
C TYR A 475 -19.23 4.31 11.57
N LEU A 476 -20.01 3.41 10.97
CA LEU A 476 -19.89 1.96 11.18
C LEU A 476 -18.51 1.44 10.73
N PRO A 477 -17.98 0.37 11.34
CA PRO A 477 -16.70 -0.22 10.94
C PRO A 477 -16.82 -0.90 9.57
N GLN A 478 -15.71 -1.14 8.87
CA GLN A 478 -15.72 -1.89 7.61
C GLN A 478 -15.83 -3.39 7.84
N LYS A 479 -16.32 -4.10 6.82
CA LYS A 479 -16.26 -5.56 6.77
C LYS A 479 -14.79 -5.99 6.73
N ILE A 480 -14.37 -6.72 7.77
CA ILE A 480 -13.02 -7.31 7.83
C ILE A 480 -12.88 -8.36 6.73
N LYS A 481 -11.78 -8.27 5.98
CA LYS A 481 -11.38 -9.33 5.06
C LYS A 481 -10.49 -10.33 5.79
N LEU A 482 -10.85 -11.59 5.67
CA LEU A 482 -10.07 -12.71 6.21
C LEU A 482 -9.23 -13.34 5.11
N ASN A 483 -7.98 -13.63 5.43
CA ASN A 483 -7.14 -14.54 4.67
C ASN A 483 -6.47 -15.52 5.64
N PHE A 484 -6.01 -16.68 5.18
CA PHE A 484 -5.40 -17.66 6.08
C PHE A 484 -4.18 -18.33 5.47
N ASN A 485 -3.28 -18.83 6.33
CA ASN A 485 -2.22 -19.76 5.99
C ASN A 485 -2.15 -20.88 7.02
N PHE A 486 -1.71 -22.06 6.59
CA PHE A 486 -1.27 -23.11 7.50
C PHE A 486 0.10 -22.74 8.06
N ILE A 487 0.29 -22.93 9.37
CA ILE A 487 1.56 -22.63 10.06
C ILE A 487 2.18 -23.92 10.58
N LYS A 488 3.51 -24.02 10.52
CA LYS A 488 4.23 -25.19 11.03
C LYS A 488 4.22 -25.16 12.56
N SER A 489 4.16 -26.32 13.19
CA SER A 489 4.12 -26.45 14.66
C SER A 489 5.31 -25.77 15.36
N GLU A 490 6.46 -25.64 14.70
CA GLU A 490 7.65 -24.96 15.21
C GLU A 490 7.48 -23.43 15.35
N GLU A 491 6.57 -22.82 14.57
CA GLU A 491 6.26 -21.38 14.64
C GLU A 491 5.24 -21.03 15.74
N VAL A 492 4.64 -22.05 16.37
CA VAL A 492 3.54 -21.92 17.36
C VAL A 492 4.04 -21.98 18.80
N GLN A 493 5.34 -21.79 19.06
CA GLN A 493 5.99 -21.95 20.38
C GLN A 493 5.46 -21.07 21.55
N GLN A 494 4.33 -20.36 21.40
CA GLN A 494 3.67 -19.63 22.49
C GLN A 494 2.28 -20.16 22.89
N LEU A 495 1.75 -21.22 22.28
CA LEU A 495 0.53 -21.87 22.78
C LEU A 495 0.89 -23.09 23.63
N GLY A 496 0.61 -22.97 24.93
CA GLY A 496 0.84 -24.02 25.92
C GLY A 496 0.27 -25.37 25.49
N ASN A 497 1.13 -26.39 25.57
CA ASN A 497 0.90 -27.84 25.65
C ASN A 497 -0.51 -28.34 25.26
N VAL A 498 -0.63 -28.97 24.09
CA VAL A 498 -0.83 -30.42 23.87
C VAL A 498 -0.87 -30.62 22.35
N THR A 499 0.23 -31.07 21.75
CA THR A 499 0.28 -31.53 20.36
C THR A 499 -0.34 -32.93 20.26
N THR A 500 -1.65 -33.01 20.10
CA THR A 500 -2.27 -34.23 19.53
C THR A 500 -2.08 -34.22 18.02
N ALA A 501 -1.61 -35.34 17.46
CA ALA A 501 -1.21 -35.53 16.05
C ALA A 501 -2.32 -35.32 14.97
N ALA A 502 -3.46 -34.73 15.32
CA ALA A 502 -4.64 -34.57 14.46
C ALA A 502 -5.16 -33.11 14.38
N GLN A 503 -4.31 -32.13 14.66
CA GLN A 503 -4.66 -30.70 14.59
C GLN A 503 -3.80 -29.99 13.55
N GLN A 504 -4.42 -29.19 12.69
CA GLN A 504 -3.72 -28.29 11.79
C GLN A 504 -3.76 -26.88 12.35
N ASN A 505 -2.59 -26.25 12.47
CA ASN A 505 -2.49 -24.86 12.90
C ASN A 505 -2.75 -23.93 11.72
N VAL A 506 -3.56 -22.91 11.96
CA VAL A 506 -4.02 -21.93 10.98
C VAL A 506 -3.83 -20.54 11.56
N ARG A 507 -3.19 -19.67 10.79
CA ARG A 507 -3.13 -18.23 11.06
C ARG A 507 -4.16 -17.52 10.21
N LEU A 508 -5.08 -16.81 10.83
CA LEU A 508 -6.03 -15.91 10.18
C LEU A 508 -5.46 -14.50 10.17
N TYR A 509 -5.32 -13.89 9.00
CA TYR A 509 -4.92 -12.50 8.81
C TYR A 509 -6.15 -11.62 8.63
N PHE A 510 -6.06 -10.41 9.18
CA PHE A 510 -7.11 -9.39 9.11
C PHE A 510 -6.65 -8.20 8.29
N SER A 511 -7.54 -7.67 7.46
CA SER A 511 -7.37 -6.36 6.84
C SER A 511 -8.69 -5.59 6.88
N ASP A 512 -8.65 -4.29 6.54
CA ASP A 512 -9.77 -3.35 6.67
C ASP A 512 -10.24 -3.23 8.14
N THR A 513 -9.28 -3.06 9.05
CA THR A 513 -9.50 -3.03 10.51
C THR A 513 -9.52 -1.62 11.11
N GLU A 514 -9.53 -0.57 10.28
CA GLU A 514 -9.52 0.81 10.75
C GLU A 514 -10.85 1.16 11.45
N GLY A 515 -10.76 1.80 12.61
CA GLY A 515 -11.92 2.16 13.43
C GLY A 515 -12.65 0.98 14.05
N VAL A 516 -11.97 -0.16 14.21
CA VAL A 516 -12.49 -1.37 14.87
C VAL A 516 -11.92 -1.47 16.29
N ASP A 517 -12.82 -1.53 17.27
CA ASP A 517 -12.44 -1.68 18.69
C ASP A 517 -12.08 -3.13 19.01
N HIS A 518 -12.84 -4.07 18.47
CA HIS A 518 -12.59 -5.50 18.61
C HIS A 518 -13.24 -6.31 17.49
N ILE A 519 -12.74 -7.53 17.30
CA ILE A 519 -13.24 -8.48 16.29
C ILE A 519 -13.84 -9.68 17.00
N MET A 520 -15.04 -10.08 16.60
CA MET A 520 -15.63 -11.38 16.96
C MET A 520 -15.47 -12.35 15.80
N ILE A 521 -14.73 -13.44 16.00
CA ILE A 521 -14.61 -14.52 15.04
C ILE A 521 -15.64 -15.60 15.38
N GLU A 522 -16.56 -15.83 14.45
CA GLU A 522 -17.45 -16.99 14.46
C GLU A 522 -16.80 -18.17 13.76
N CYS A 523 -16.63 -19.28 14.47
CA CYS A 523 -16.04 -20.52 13.99
C CYS A 523 -17.12 -21.60 13.85
N LEU A 524 -17.60 -21.84 12.63
CA LEU A 524 -18.53 -22.92 12.32
C LEU A 524 -17.75 -24.15 11.84
N ARG A 525 -17.68 -25.17 12.69
CA ARG A 525 -17.05 -26.45 12.36
C ARG A 525 -18.03 -27.34 11.60
N GLU A 526 -17.53 -28.10 10.63
CA GLU A 526 -18.34 -29.06 9.89
C GLU A 526 -19.08 -30.04 10.82
N GLY A 527 -20.38 -30.20 10.57
CA GLY A 527 -21.30 -31.02 11.38
C GLY A 527 -21.91 -30.31 12.60
N PHE A 528 -21.50 -29.08 12.90
CA PHE A 528 -22.10 -28.27 13.97
C PHE A 528 -23.22 -27.36 13.42
N ARG A 529 -24.27 -27.13 14.22
CA ARG A 529 -25.39 -26.25 13.85
C ARG A 529 -25.18 -24.78 14.17
N VAL A 530 -24.33 -24.49 15.16
CA VAL A 530 -24.07 -23.13 15.65
C VAL A 530 -22.57 -22.88 15.72
N PRO A 531 -22.10 -21.67 15.36
CA PRO A 531 -20.69 -21.33 15.47
C PRO A 531 -20.29 -21.06 16.92
N ASN A 532 -19.05 -21.38 17.25
CA ASN A 532 -18.40 -20.85 18.46
C ASN A 532 -17.91 -19.43 18.20
N ARG A 533 -17.83 -18.60 19.24
CA ARG A 533 -17.42 -17.19 19.14
C ARG A 533 -16.15 -16.93 19.91
N ILE A 534 -15.22 -16.20 19.31
CA ILE A 534 -13.94 -15.81 19.92
C ILE A 534 -13.75 -14.31 19.74
N GLN A 535 -13.51 -13.59 20.82
CA GLN A 535 -13.24 -12.16 20.77
C GLN A 535 -11.73 -11.90 20.68
N ILE A 536 -11.34 -11.01 19.77
CA ILE A 536 -9.97 -10.55 19.56
C ILE A 536 -9.96 -9.05 19.86
N THR A 537 -9.17 -8.66 20.87
CA THR A 537 -9.03 -7.27 21.30
C THR A 537 -7.76 -6.62 20.77
N ASN A 538 -6.67 -7.37 20.57
CA ASN A 538 -5.46 -6.84 19.94
C ASN A 538 -5.57 -6.89 18.40
N VAL A 539 -6.35 -5.97 17.85
CA VAL A 539 -6.58 -5.86 16.40
C VAL A 539 -5.29 -5.45 15.66
N LYS A 540 -4.46 -4.60 16.28
CA LYS A 540 -3.20 -4.09 15.70
C LYS A 540 -2.18 -5.19 15.39
N LYS A 541 -2.27 -6.34 16.07
CA LYS A 541 -1.48 -7.54 15.76
C LYS A 541 -1.67 -8.02 14.31
N GLY A 542 -2.84 -7.77 13.71
CA GLY A 542 -3.13 -8.08 12.31
C GLY A 542 -3.38 -9.56 11.99
N TYR A 543 -3.25 -10.45 12.98
CA TYR A 543 -3.54 -11.87 12.81
C TYR A 543 -3.96 -12.56 14.11
N TYR A 544 -4.56 -13.74 13.96
CA TYR A 544 -4.96 -14.64 15.04
C TYR A 544 -4.60 -16.08 14.71
N ASP A 545 -3.94 -16.76 15.65
CA ASP A 545 -3.54 -18.15 15.52
C ASP A 545 -4.59 -19.06 16.17
N THR A 546 -4.95 -20.11 15.45
CA THR A 546 -5.92 -21.12 15.90
C THR A 546 -5.57 -22.48 15.33
N SER A 547 -6.30 -23.51 15.72
CA SER A 547 -6.16 -24.87 15.21
C SER A 547 -7.50 -25.42 14.74
N ILE A 548 -7.49 -26.20 13.66
CA ILE A 548 -8.66 -26.90 13.13
C ILE A 548 -8.46 -28.42 13.14
N THR A 549 -9.56 -29.15 13.30
CA THR A 549 -9.60 -30.62 13.29
C THR A 549 -10.53 -31.18 12.20
N ARG A 550 -11.17 -30.28 11.44
CA ARG A 550 -12.12 -30.54 10.34
C ARG A 550 -12.35 -29.25 9.58
N ASN A 551 -13.04 -29.33 8.44
CA ASN A 551 -13.41 -28.15 7.66
C ASN A 551 -14.11 -27.14 8.58
N THR A 552 -13.60 -25.92 8.59
CA THR A 552 -14.07 -24.88 9.51
C THR A 552 -14.25 -23.58 8.75
N THR A 553 -15.45 -23.02 8.84
CA THR A 553 -15.78 -21.71 8.28
C THR A 553 -15.61 -20.64 9.35
N PHE A 554 -14.78 -19.64 9.07
CA PHE A 554 -14.55 -18.47 9.91
C PHE A 554 -15.31 -17.27 9.36
N THR A 555 -16.04 -16.55 10.19
CA THR A 555 -16.65 -15.27 9.83
C THR A 555 -16.20 -14.21 10.82
N ALA A 556 -15.62 -13.12 10.34
CA ALA A 556 -15.26 -11.98 11.20
C ALA A 556 -16.43 -11.00 11.31
N ILE A 557 -16.67 -10.50 12.52
CA ILE A 557 -17.61 -9.42 12.80
C ILE A 557 -16.81 -8.32 13.49
N SER A 558 -16.75 -7.14 12.87
CA SER A 558 -16.10 -5.96 13.44
C SER A 558 -17.10 -5.15 14.25
N TYR A 559 -16.65 -4.60 15.37
CA TYR A 559 -17.43 -3.74 16.24
C TYR A 559 -16.72 -2.42 16.48
N ASN A 560 -17.50 -1.34 16.58
CA ASN A 560 -17.10 -0.09 17.21
C ASN A 560 -18.26 0.48 18.05
N GLU A 561 -18.09 1.68 18.62
CA GLU A 561 -19.12 2.34 19.43
C GLU A 561 -20.45 2.58 18.68
N ASN A 562 -20.42 2.69 17.35
CA ASN A 562 -21.58 2.98 16.50
C ASN A 562 -22.35 1.74 16.04
N GLY A 563 -21.76 0.56 16.12
CA GLY A 563 -22.40 -0.68 15.71
C GLY A 563 -21.42 -1.76 15.22
N TYR A 564 -21.88 -2.57 14.26
CA TYR A 564 -21.10 -3.70 13.77
C TYR A 564 -21.31 -3.94 12.28
N THR A 565 -20.30 -4.54 11.64
CA THR A 565 -20.43 -5.09 10.29
C THR A 565 -19.93 -6.53 10.24
N ARG A 566 -20.58 -7.33 9.39
CA ARG A 566 -20.31 -8.76 9.26
C ARG A 566 -19.55 -9.03 7.97
N GLY A 567 -18.35 -9.57 8.09
CA GLY A 567 -17.47 -9.92 6.98
C GLY A 567 -17.94 -11.14 6.19
N VAL A 568 -17.25 -11.39 5.09
CA VAL A 568 -17.50 -12.56 4.23
C VAL A 568 -16.89 -13.81 4.87
N PRO A 569 -17.62 -14.93 4.99
CA PRO A 569 -17.08 -16.16 5.56
C PRO A 569 -15.94 -16.75 4.71
N VAL A 570 -14.92 -17.29 5.38
CA VAL A 570 -13.80 -18.02 4.76
C VAL A 570 -13.75 -19.44 5.31
N THR A 571 -13.83 -20.42 4.42
CA THR A 571 -13.74 -21.84 4.79
C THR A 571 -12.30 -22.32 4.65
N VAL A 572 -11.77 -22.87 5.75
CA VAL A 572 -10.49 -23.56 5.76
C VAL A 572 -10.75 -25.05 5.71
N GLU A 573 -10.29 -25.68 4.63
CA GLU A 573 -10.35 -27.12 4.48
C GLU A 573 -9.32 -27.79 5.38
N TYR A 574 -9.76 -28.79 6.13
CA TYR A 574 -8.86 -29.61 6.91
C TYR A 574 -8.18 -30.61 6.00
N GLN A 575 -6.86 -30.48 5.90
CA GLN A 575 -6.03 -31.45 5.23
C GLN A 575 -5.47 -32.40 6.30
N PRO A 576 -5.98 -33.63 6.43
CA PRO A 576 -5.31 -34.60 7.30
C PRO A 576 -3.84 -34.67 6.86
N ALA A 577 -2.91 -34.60 7.82
CA ALA A 577 -1.51 -34.87 7.53
C ALA A 577 -1.48 -36.17 6.73
N SER A 578 -0.90 -36.11 5.52
CA SER A 578 -0.92 -37.21 4.56
C SER A 578 -0.77 -38.52 5.32
N VAL A 579 -1.83 -39.33 5.32
CA VAL A 579 -1.77 -40.65 5.95
C VAL A 579 -0.61 -41.33 5.26
N THR A 580 0.54 -41.44 5.94
CA THR A 580 1.67 -42.25 5.51
C THR A 580 1.06 -43.57 5.07
N ALA A 581 1.19 -43.91 3.78
CA ALA A 581 0.51 -45.04 3.16
C ALA A 581 0.64 -46.24 4.10
N ALA A 582 -0.47 -46.68 4.70
CA ALA A 582 -0.41 -47.84 5.58
C ALA A 582 -0.05 -49.04 4.71
N LEU A 583 0.88 -49.88 5.18
CA LEU A 583 1.12 -51.15 4.50
C LEU A 583 -0.17 -51.98 4.53
N SER A 584 -0.48 -52.65 3.44
CA SER A 584 -1.51 -53.68 3.34
C SER A 584 -0.88 -54.96 2.81
N PHE A 585 -1.60 -56.07 2.85
CA PHE A 585 -1.14 -57.31 2.23
C PHE A 585 -2.28 -58.03 1.52
N ASP A 586 -1.94 -58.70 0.43
CA ASP A 586 -2.81 -59.64 -0.27
C ASP A 586 -2.22 -61.04 -0.16
N LEU A 587 -3.06 -62.00 0.23
CA LEU A 587 -2.71 -63.42 0.28
C LEU A 587 -3.29 -64.13 -0.94
N GLN A 588 -2.44 -64.76 -1.75
CA GLN A 588 -2.85 -65.62 -2.85
C GLN A 588 -2.10 -66.95 -2.78
N ASN A 589 -2.83 -68.05 -2.59
CA ASN A 589 -2.26 -69.38 -2.38
C ASN A 589 -1.20 -69.36 -1.28
N ASP A 590 0.03 -69.77 -1.61
CA ASP A 590 1.18 -69.82 -0.73
C ASP A 590 2.07 -68.54 -0.81
N ALA A 591 1.53 -67.40 -1.23
CA ALA A 591 2.30 -66.16 -1.38
C ALA A 591 1.59 -64.95 -0.77
N ILE A 592 2.33 -64.14 0.00
CA ILE A 592 1.86 -62.86 0.54
C ILE A 592 2.54 -61.71 -0.19
N MET A 593 1.75 -60.84 -0.81
CA MET A 593 2.22 -59.58 -1.40
C MET A 593 1.96 -58.44 -0.44
N VAL A 594 3.02 -57.75 0.00
CA VAL A 594 2.91 -56.52 0.80
C VAL A 594 2.81 -55.31 -0.13
N LYS A 595 1.93 -54.36 0.17
CA LYS A 595 1.68 -53.16 -0.65
C LYS A 595 1.75 -51.89 0.18
N ALA A 596 2.21 -50.81 -0.42
CA ALA A 596 2.12 -49.45 0.12
C ALA A 596 1.15 -48.65 -0.77
N GLY A 597 -0.11 -48.53 -0.34
CA GLY A 597 -1.19 -48.11 -1.25
C GLY A 597 -1.48 -49.20 -2.29
N ASP A 598 -1.43 -48.84 -3.58
CA ASP A 598 -1.66 -49.77 -4.70
C ASP A 598 -0.36 -50.40 -5.26
N GLU A 599 0.81 -49.92 -4.82
CA GLU A 599 2.11 -50.41 -5.29
C GLU A 599 2.61 -51.58 -4.44
N ALA A 600 3.18 -52.59 -5.09
CA ALA A 600 3.84 -53.70 -4.40
C ALA A 600 5.17 -53.22 -3.79
N VAL A 601 5.45 -53.67 -2.56
CA VAL A 601 6.73 -53.42 -1.91
C VAL A 601 7.75 -54.40 -2.47
N ASP A 602 8.77 -53.87 -3.13
CA ASP A 602 9.86 -54.68 -3.68
C ASP A 602 10.70 -55.28 -2.54
N ASN A 603 11.35 -54.49 -1.69
CA ASN A 603 12.21 -55.02 -0.62
C ASN A 603 11.53 -54.96 0.76
N CYS A 604 11.04 -56.10 1.23
CA CYS A 604 10.31 -56.21 2.49
C CYS A 604 11.05 -57.11 3.49
N ASN A 605 11.38 -56.55 4.66
CA ASN A 605 11.83 -57.34 5.81
C ASN A 605 10.61 -57.84 6.57
N TYR A 606 10.53 -59.14 6.83
CA TYR A 606 9.35 -59.74 7.44
C TYR A 606 9.66 -60.71 8.58
N SER A 607 8.69 -60.88 9.46
CA SER A 607 8.64 -61.85 10.56
C SER A 607 7.26 -62.47 10.61
N ILE A 608 7.15 -63.80 10.49
CA ILE A 608 5.91 -64.54 10.61
C ILE A 608 5.95 -65.42 11.86
N ALA A 609 4.99 -65.25 12.77
CA ALA A 609 4.87 -66.05 13.98
C ALA A 609 3.50 -66.76 14.05
N PRO A 610 3.44 -68.06 14.41
CA PRO A 610 2.17 -68.74 14.63
C PRO A 610 1.43 -68.15 15.84
N LEU A 611 0.12 -68.02 15.74
CA LEU A 611 -0.75 -67.52 16.79
C LEU A 611 -1.21 -68.69 17.70
N SER A 612 -0.27 -69.34 18.40
CA SER A 612 -0.57 -70.43 19.36
C SER A 612 -0.67 -69.92 20.80
N ALA A 613 -1.55 -70.53 21.61
CA ALA A 613 -1.78 -70.18 23.02
C ALA A 613 -0.64 -70.59 23.97
N ALA A 614 0.40 -71.25 23.48
CA ALA A 614 1.62 -71.58 24.22
C ALA A 614 2.82 -71.25 23.33
N GLY A 615 3.68 -70.36 23.83
CA GLY A 615 4.76 -69.75 23.08
C GLY A 615 5.82 -70.73 22.56
N GLN A 616 6.48 -70.26 21.50
CA GLN A 616 7.68 -70.80 20.85
C GLN A 616 7.51 -72.05 19.99
N GLN A 617 7.11 -71.83 18.74
CA GLN A 617 7.84 -72.39 17.60
C GLN A 617 8.40 -71.25 16.76
N ALA A 618 9.61 -71.45 16.21
CA ALA A 618 10.44 -70.43 15.59
C ALA A 618 9.66 -69.60 14.56
N GLY A 619 9.56 -68.28 14.81
CA GLY A 619 9.05 -67.35 13.83
C GLY A 619 9.96 -67.33 12.60
N ARG A 620 9.37 -67.34 11.40
CA ARG A 620 10.12 -67.25 10.16
C ARG A 620 10.42 -65.78 9.89
N ASN A 621 11.69 -65.42 9.99
CA ASN A 621 12.18 -64.10 9.63
C ASN A 621 12.92 -64.17 8.30
N GLY A 622 12.81 -63.14 7.49
CA GLY A 622 13.54 -63.06 6.24
C GLY A 622 13.35 -61.73 5.54
N MET A 623 14.04 -61.60 4.41
CA MET A 623 13.84 -60.51 3.47
C MET A 623 13.27 -61.10 2.19
N ALA A 624 12.20 -60.50 1.67
CA ALA A 624 11.61 -60.84 0.39
C ALA A 624 11.84 -59.71 -0.60
N ASN A 625 12.14 -60.08 -1.86
CA ASN A 625 12.05 -59.17 -2.99
C ASN A 625 10.75 -59.48 -3.76
N GLY A 626 9.66 -58.77 -3.44
CA GLY A 626 8.30 -59.05 -3.89
C GLY A 626 7.53 -59.97 -2.93
N ALA A 627 6.98 -61.07 -3.44
CA ALA A 627 6.10 -61.95 -2.68
C ALA A 627 6.84 -62.74 -1.57
N ILE A 628 6.24 -62.80 -0.38
CA ILE A 628 6.68 -63.67 0.71
C ILE A 628 6.09 -65.06 0.51
N ASP A 629 6.92 -66.04 0.18
CA ASP A 629 6.52 -67.46 0.06
C ASP A 629 6.26 -68.08 1.43
N ILE A 630 5.05 -68.57 1.65
CA ILE A 630 4.59 -69.23 2.87
C ILE A 630 4.32 -70.73 2.69
N SER A 631 4.64 -71.34 1.55
CA SER A 631 4.35 -72.75 1.21
C SER A 631 4.78 -73.78 2.26
N THR A 632 5.84 -73.47 3.01
CA THR A 632 6.38 -74.33 4.06
C THR A 632 5.66 -74.25 5.41
N LEU A 633 4.78 -73.26 5.62
CA LEU A 633 3.98 -73.15 6.85
C LEU A 633 2.85 -74.19 6.84
N ALA A 634 2.50 -74.73 8.02
CA ALA A 634 1.33 -75.58 8.18
C ALA A 634 0.03 -74.74 8.23
N ASP A 635 -1.12 -75.35 7.94
CA ASP A 635 -2.43 -74.69 8.05
C ASP A 635 -2.64 -74.16 9.48
N GLY A 636 -3.02 -72.88 9.60
CA GLY A 636 -3.07 -72.21 10.90
C GLY A 636 -3.20 -70.70 10.85
N LEU A 637 -3.31 -70.07 12.02
CA LEU A 637 -3.33 -68.61 12.16
C LEU A 637 -1.92 -68.09 12.46
N TYR A 638 -1.54 -67.02 11.78
CA TYR A 638 -0.21 -66.42 11.87
C TYR A 638 -0.31 -64.89 11.99
N VAL A 639 0.74 -64.30 12.56
CA VAL A 639 0.99 -62.86 12.58
C VAL A 639 2.18 -62.56 11.68
N LEU A 640 1.98 -61.73 10.66
CA LEU A 640 3.03 -61.17 9.81
C LEU A 640 3.35 -59.76 10.29
N THR A 641 4.61 -59.48 10.61
CA THR A 641 5.14 -58.13 10.73
C THR A 641 6.03 -57.86 9.52
N ALA A 642 5.77 -56.78 8.79
CA ALA A 642 6.46 -56.41 7.55
C ALA A 642 7.00 -54.98 7.65
N ILE A 643 8.21 -54.75 7.12
CA ILE A 643 8.89 -53.46 7.08
C ILE A 643 9.35 -53.22 5.63
N ASP A 644 8.89 -52.15 5.01
CA ASP A 644 9.44 -51.68 3.74
C ASP A 644 10.75 -50.93 4.00
N GLU A 645 11.86 -51.49 3.56
CA GLU A 645 13.20 -50.92 3.78
C GLU A 645 13.40 -49.58 3.05
N LYS A 646 12.65 -49.30 1.98
CA LYS A 646 12.80 -48.06 1.21
C LYS A 646 12.09 -46.88 1.88
N SER A 647 10.90 -47.11 2.43
CA SER A 647 10.09 -46.05 3.06
C SER A 647 10.18 -46.03 4.59
N GLY A 648 10.68 -47.12 5.21
CA GLY A 648 10.68 -47.30 6.66
C GLY A 648 9.30 -47.61 7.26
N LEU A 649 8.28 -47.85 6.43
CA LEU A 649 6.92 -48.17 6.87
C LEU A 649 6.88 -49.57 7.50
N GLN A 650 6.18 -49.71 8.63
CA GLN A 650 5.98 -50.98 9.32
C GLN A 650 4.49 -51.30 9.48
N GLY A 651 4.11 -52.55 9.18
CA GLY A 651 2.76 -53.07 9.34
C GLY A 651 2.77 -54.40 10.09
N THR A 652 1.69 -54.69 10.84
CA THR A 652 1.47 -56.00 11.48
C THR A 652 0.07 -56.50 11.16
N PHE A 653 0.00 -57.72 10.64
CA PHE A 653 -1.20 -58.30 10.06
C PHE A 653 -1.42 -59.71 10.59
N LYS A 654 -2.69 -60.14 10.62
CA LYS A 654 -3.06 -61.53 10.92
C LYS A 654 -3.54 -62.18 9.64
N PHE A 655 -3.05 -63.37 9.35
CA PHE A 655 -3.52 -64.16 8.22
C PHE A 655 -3.74 -65.61 8.62
N ARG A 656 -4.59 -66.30 7.84
CA ARG A 656 -4.79 -67.73 7.96
C ARG A 656 -4.17 -68.38 6.73
N LYS A 657 -3.30 -69.35 6.95
CA LYS A 657 -2.86 -70.26 5.89
C LYS A 657 -3.85 -71.40 5.77
#